data_AF-A0A960SEQ4-F1
#
_entry.id   AF-A0A960SEQ4-F1
#
_cell.length_a   1.000
_cell.length_b   1.000
_cell.length_c   1.000
_cell.angle_alpha   90.00
_cell.angle_beta   90.00
_cell.angle_gamma   90.00
#
_symmetry.space_group_name_H-M   'P 1'
#
loop_
_entity.id
_entity.type
_entity.pdbx_description
1 polymer ?
#
loop_
_entity_poly.entity_id
_entity_poly.type
_entity_poly.pdbx_seq_one_letter_code
_entity_poly.pdbx_strand_id
1 'polypeptide(L)'
;KAHLTPTLFAIGCYHVLKTEPPKKFQLIDFTWKNHPYDVWHRSSRRFIFDYQQIQALAWLGEDLSSFRNSLTKLKEPRDYSKRYETGGNPHFEAEVKHFKSRQLCGLPAPAPVFEDFINIRQRPNGSFNTIPTKDGGDGNVLNTWFALEALDTVGKAGMQKDSLIRWLQACQLPNGGFTHQPNAEMGGVDDAAYTWAAIRSLSMLGAEPANKEACVDYLRSLANHDGGFADRPGWQSNPMACYYALDSLAHLGELNFNSIKRPSKPPRKRLPGNLKVFSIQVESHGTGSPQETVALAKALKIHLWGSKNAKPGWREKVAELAKQGNVPVKFFLADEEYGSLIKIPGMGTYSHIADIMSPADADIGPSLAQAGPVSWPEFKERRLKPLRAAKGRLNWQFGVHEDVIRVFLDDSLDQPGYSTISTFHFGNIDFATSEPFLHRWRGQIPYIALQDAHGIEPWWFSDQTEGMRTLFLGTEPTWDAWLKALENNWVASVRHDYRNDYQTWMHSGSDEISDYMRKHELDWRWWDNPAIGRPMVSMVAVRPIDEFEAGRPEEGLNLRIRIAHRNSNHGHLQEPLAEFISLTVNGKTVEPELVSTPDPRDAKLLVDQCRLFPLADGAGTLTAEVKVKQLLTGRVISQAVAIKT
;
A
#
# COMPACT_ATOMS: atom_id res chain seq x y z
N LYS A 1 9.69 3.62 9.00
CA LYS A 1 9.89 4.26 10.34
C LYS A 1 10.16 3.19 11.39
N ALA A 2 10.65 3.56 12.57
CA ALA A 2 10.59 2.70 13.76
C ALA A 2 9.15 2.19 13.94
N HIS A 3 8.97 0.90 14.26
CA HIS A 3 7.66 0.26 14.30
C HIS A 3 7.59 -0.84 15.39
N LEU A 4 6.45 -0.97 16.06
CA LEU A 4 6.27 -1.94 17.15
C LEU A 4 6.30 -3.40 16.69
N THR A 5 5.71 -3.72 15.54
CA THR A 5 5.68 -5.10 15.01
C THR A 5 7.06 -5.75 14.90
N PRO A 6 8.04 -5.23 14.12
CA PRO A 6 9.37 -5.82 14.08
C PRO A 6 10.08 -5.78 15.44
N THR A 7 9.78 -4.78 16.29
CA THR A 7 10.34 -4.65 17.64
C THR A 7 9.88 -5.78 18.57
N LEU A 8 8.58 -6.08 18.58
CA LEU A 8 7.99 -7.18 19.33
C LEU A 8 8.70 -8.49 18.99
N PHE A 9 8.80 -8.82 17.70
CA PHE A 9 9.35 -10.09 17.28
C PHE A 9 10.87 -10.19 17.50
N ALA A 10 11.60 -9.08 17.38
CA ALA A 10 13.00 -9.03 17.77
C ALA A 10 13.18 -9.32 19.28
N ILE A 11 12.39 -8.68 20.15
CA ILE A 11 12.36 -8.97 21.60
C ILE A 11 11.96 -10.42 21.86
N GLY A 12 10.96 -10.91 21.13
CA GLY A 12 10.49 -12.29 21.21
C GLY A 12 11.59 -13.32 20.92
N CYS A 13 12.49 -13.05 19.96
CA CYS A 13 13.64 -13.91 19.70
C CYS A 13 14.53 -14.05 20.95
N TYR A 14 14.86 -12.94 21.62
CA TYR A 14 15.65 -12.95 22.86
C TYR A 14 14.91 -13.68 23.99
N HIS A 15 13.59 -13.45 24.12
CA HIS A 15 12.75 -14.12 25.09
C HIS A 15 12.75 -15.65 24.91
N VAL A 16 12.54 -16.14 23.68
CA VAL A 16 12.56 -17.58 23.35
C VAL A 16 13.94 -18.19 23.61
N LEU A 17 15.00 -17.47 23.25
CA LEU A 17 16.38 -17.89 23.50
C LEU A 17 16.78 -17.79 24.99
N LYS A 18 15.93 -17.23 25.85
CA LYS A 18 16.20 -16.97 27.28
C LYS A 18 17.48 -16.15 27.48
N THR A 19 17.67 -15.15 26.63
CA THR A 19 18.82 -14.22 26.65
C THR A 19 18.33 -12.80 26.83
N GLU A 20 19.13 -11.95 27.46
CA GLU A 20 18.77 -10.54 27.61
C GLU A 20 19.09 -9.76 26.33
N PRO A 21 18.16 -8.92 25.81
CA PRO A 21 18.45 -8.11 24.64
C PRO A 21 19.54 -7.07 24.95
N PRO A 22 20.44 -6.79 23.99
CA PRO A 22 21.45 -5.76 24.16
C PRO A 22 20.78 -4.39 24.35
N LYS A 23 21.39 -3.55 25.21
CA LYS A 23 20.90 -2.18 25.49
C LYS A 23 19.44 -2.14 25.97
N LYS A 24 19.02 -3.12 26.77
CA LYS A 24 17.64 -3.29 27.28
C LYS A 24 16.93 -2.01 27.70
N PHE A 25 17.57 -1.14 28.49
CA PHE A 25 16.94 0.12 28.93
C PHE A 25 16.57 1.06 27.76
N GLN A 26 17.40 1.13 26.72
CA GLN A 26 17.09 1.91 25.52
C GLN A 26 15.96 1.26 24.72
N LEU A 27 15.90 -0.07 24.70
CA LEU A 27 14.84 -0.82 24.04
C LEU A 27 13.49 -0.65 24.76
N ILE A 28 13.49 -0.62 26.09
CA ILE A 28 12.33 -0.30 26.93
C ILE A 28 11.84 1.12 26.63
N ASP A 29 12.73 2.11 26.71
CA ASP A 29 12.40 3.51 26.43
C ASP A 29 11.83 3.69 25.01
N PHE A 30 12.45 3.04 24.03
CA PHE A 30 11.99 3.01 22.65
C PHE A 30 10.58 2.41 22.55
N THR A 31 10.35 1.26 23.17
CA THR A 31 9.05 0.54 23.11
C THR A 31 7.94 1.39 23.73
N TRP A 32 8.19 2.09 24.84
CA TRP A 32 7.23 3.01 25.44
C TRP A 32 6.90 4.22 24.54
N LYS A 33 7.91 4.79 23.87
CA LYS A 33 7.77 6.06 23.14
C LYS A 33 7.36 5.94 21.67
N ASN A 34 7.60 4.80 21.02
CA ASN A 34 7.46 4.64 19.57
C ASN A 34 6.22 3.84 19.18
N HIS A 35 5.08 4.15 19.80
CA HIS A 35 3.79 3.59 19.39
C HIS A 35 3.30 4.28 18.10
N PRO A 36 2.90 3.54 17.05
CA PRO A 36 2.41 4.10 15.79
C PRO A 36 0.94 4.55 15.94
N TYR A 37 0.68 5.58 16.75
CA TYR A 37 -0.68 6.07 17.02
C TYR A 37 -1.41 6.51 15.74
N ASP A 38 -0.70 7.15 14.80
CA ASP A 38 -1.28 7.84 13.64
C ASP A 38 -0.72 7.34 12.29
N VAL A 39 -0.66 6.03 12.08
CA VAL A 39 -0.24 5.46 10.78
C VAL A 39 -1.32 5.53 9.70
N TRP A 40 -2.57 5.87 10.04
CA TRP A 40 -3.66 6.03 9.09
C TRP A 40 -4.54 7.22 9.43
N HIS A 41 -4.83 8.09 8.45
CA HIS A 41 -5.57 9.35 8.64
C HIS A 41 -7.07 9.18 9.00
N ARG A 42 -7.60 7.96 9.02
CA ARG A 42 -8.99 7.67 9.41
C ARG A 42 -9.03 7.07 10.81
N SER A 43 -8.88 7.94 11.81
CA SER A 43 -9.45 7.94 13.18
C SER A 43 -9.61 6.68 14.05
N SER A 44 -9.27 5.45 13.63
CA SER A 44 -9.40 4.26 14.48
C SER A 44 -8.06 3.80 15.04
N ARG A 45 -7.91 3.92 16.36
CA ARG A 45 -6.79 3.34 17.12
C ARG A 45 -6.64 1.86 16.78
N ARG A 46 -5.45 1.47 16.32
CA ARG A 46 -5.13 0.07 15.96
C ARG A 46 -4.73 -0.71 17.21
N PHE A 47 -5.72 -1.32 17.87
CA PHE A 47 -5.51 -2.11 19.10
C PHE A 47 -4.48 -3.24 19.00
N ILE A 48 -4.21 -3.75 17.79
CA ILE A 48 -3.12 -4.73 17.61
C ILE A 48 -1.76 -4.16 18.06
N PHE A 49 -1.51 -2.87 17.84
CA PHE A 49 -0.26 -2.23 18.27
C PHE A 49 -0.21 -2.03 19.79
N ASP A 50 -1.35 -1.83 20.45
CA ASP A 50 -1.43 -1.81 21.91
C ASP A 50 -1.00 -3.17 22.48
N TYR A 51 -1.53 -4.26 21.93
CA TYR A 51 -1.11 -5.61 22.32
C TYR A 51 0.39 -5.84 22.07
N GLN A 52 0.90 -5.45 20.89
CA GLN A 52 2.31 -5.63 20.57
C GLN A 52 3.22 -4.85 21.54
N GLN A 53 2.83 -3.64 21.95
CA GLN A 53 3.55 -2.86 22.95
C GLN A 53 3.52 -3.55 24.33
N ILE A 54 2.33 -3.96 24.79
CA ILE A 54 2.13 -4.63 26.08
C ILE A 54 2.96 -5.93 26.15
N GLN A 55 2.88 -6.76 25.11
CA GLN A 55 3.60 -8.03 25.06
C GLN A 55 5.12 -7.84 25.02
N ALA A 56 5.61 -6.86 24.26
CA ALA A 56 7.03 -6.52 24.21
C ALA A 56 7.55 -6.07 25.58
N LEU A 57 6.83 -5.17 26.26
CA LEU A 57 7.18 -4.67 27.59
C LEU A 57 7.08 -5.77 28.66
N ALA A 58 6.09 -6.67 28.55
CA ALA A 58 5.96 -7.83 29.42
C ALA A 58 7.21 -8.73 29.34
N TRP A 59 7.70 -9.02 28.14
CA TRP A 59 8.93 -9.78 27.94
C TRP A 59 10.19 -9.08 28.44
N LEU A 60 10.18 -7.74 28.48
CA LEU A 60 11.26 -6.94 29.04
C LEU A 60 11.20 -6.81 30.58
N GLY A 61 10.11 -7.27 31.20
CA GLY A 61 9.92 -7.26 32.65
C GLY A 61 9.40 -5.94 33.23
N GLU A 62 8.73 -5.13 32.41
CA GLU A 62 8.20 -3.81 32.80
C GLU A 62 6.86 -3.91 33.54
N ASP A 63 6.55 -2.88 34.35
CA ASP A 63 5.20 -2.72 34.94
C ASP A 63 4.20 -2.26 33.88
N LEU A 64 3.10 -3.00 33.76
CA LEU A 64 2.07 -2.80 32.74
C LEU A 64 0.80 -2.13 33.30
N SER A 65 0.85 -1.65 34.54
CA SER A 65 -0.30 -1.06 35.24
C SER A 65 -0.91 0.13 34.52
N SER A 66 -0.10 0.92 33.80
CA SER A 66 -0.53 2.11 33.05
C SER A 66 -1.50 1.80 31.91
N PHE A 67 -1.47 0.58 31.35
CA PHE A 67 -2.40 0.15 30.30
C PHE A 67 -3.79 -0.24 30.82
N ARG A 68 -3.96 -0.45 32.14
CA ARG A 68 -5.24 -0.96 32.69
C ARG A 68 -6.42 -0.06 32.33
N ASN A 69 -6.22 1.25 32.38
CA ASN A 69 -7.27 2.23 32.09
C ASN A 69 -7.69 2.25 30.62
N SER A 70 -6.79 2.00 29.66
CA SER A 70 -7.16 1.92 28.25
C SER A 70 -7.87 0.60 27.94
N LEU A 71 -7.39 -0.50 28.52
CA LEU A 71 -7.98 -1.84 28.33
C LEU A 71 -9.39 -1.98 28.92
N THR A 72 -9.77 -1.20 29.92
CA THR A 72 -11.13 -1.26 30.48
C THR A 72 -12.16 -0.46 29.67
N LYS A 73 -11.72 0.39 28.72
CA LYS A 73 -12.62 1.20 27.88
C LYS A 73 -13.27 0.39 26.76
N LEU A 74 -12.60 -0.64 26.26
CA LEU A 74 -13.17 -1.52 25.24
C LEU A 74 -14.15 -2.50 25.92
N LYS A 75 -15.45 -2.34 25.66
CA LYS A 75 -16.52 -3.11 26.30
C LYS A 75 -17.09 -4.22 25.42
N GLU A 76 -16.96 -4.07 24.12
CA GLU A 76 -17.46 -4.97 23.09
C GLU A 76 -16.52 -4.96 21.88
N PRO A 77 -16.56 -5.99 21.02
CA PRO A 77 -15.84 -5.99 19.76
C PRO A 77 -16.20 -4.77 18.91
N ARG A 78 -15.23 -4.21 18.19
CA ARG A 78 -15.44 -2.98 17.43
C ARG A 78 -16.30 -3.21 16.18
N ASP A 79 -17.10 -2.21 15.83
CA ASP A 79 -17.73 -2.13 14.53
C ASP A 79 -16.69 -1.96 13.41
N TYR A 80 -16.98 -2.55 12.25
CA TYR A 80 -16.15 -2.43 11.06
C TYR A 80 -16.93 -1.90 9.86
N SER A 81 -16.29 -1.03 9.07
CA SER A 81 -16.92 -0.39 7.92
C SER A 81 -17.20 -1.39 6.81
N LYS A 82 -18.46 -1.44 6.36
CA LYS A 82 -18.89 -2.27 5.22
C LYS A 82 -18.38 -1.79 3.85
N ARG A 83 -17.60 -0.72 3.81
CA ARG A 83 -17.05 -0.15 2.57
C ARG A 83 -16.02 -1.06 1.91
N TYR A 84 -15.21 -1.75 2.72
CA TYR A 84 -14.08 -2.56 2.24
C TYR A 84 -14.33 -4.06 2.39
N GLU A 85 -15.00 -4.46 3.47
CA GLU A 85 -15.44 -5.84 3.71
C GLU A 85 -16.96 -5.81 3.94
N THR A 86 -17.75 -6.41 3.06
CA THR A 86 -19.21 -6.18 3.02
C THR A 86 -19.96 -6.77 4.23
N GLY A 87 -19.36 -7.74 4.92
CA GLY A 87 -19.89 -8.36 6.13
C GLY A 87 -19.81 -7.46 7.38
N GLY A 88 -18.92 -6.47 7.39
CA GLY A 88 -18.65 -5.63 8.57
C GLY A 88 -17.91 -6.39 9.68
N ASN A 89 -17.07 -7.36 9.30
CA ASN A 89 -16.28 -8.15 10.24
C ASN A 89 -15.03 -7.35 10.67
N PRO A 90 -14.82 -7.11 11.98
CA PRO A 90 -13.60 -6.47 12.45
C PRO A 90 -12.39 -7.38 12.27
N HIS A 91 -11.20 -6.79 12.40
CA HIS A 91 -9.94 -7.52 12.35
C HIS A 91 -9.86 -8.52 13.50
N PHE A 92 -10.02 -9.82 13.20
CA PHE A 92 -10.22 -10.87 14.18
C PHE A 92 -9.09 -10.93 15.22
N GLU A 93 -7.83 -10.93 14.78
CA GLU A 93 -6.67 -10.92 15.69
C GLU A 93 -6.75 -9.74 16.67
N ALA A 94 -7.01 -8.53 16.17
CA ALA A 94 -7.02 -7.34 17.02
C ALA A 94 -8.13 -7.39 18.08
N GLU A 95 -9.27 -8.03 17.81
CA GLU A 95 -10.32 -8.20 18.83
C GLU A 95 -9.92 -9.23 19.88
N VAL A 96 -9.40 -10.39 19.47
CA VAL A 96 -9.11 -11.49 20.41
C VAL A 96 -7.84 -11.27 21.22
N LYS A 97 -6.87 -10.48 20.73
CA LYS A 97 -5.70 -10.05 21.53
C LYS A 97 -6.08 -9.23 22.76
N HIS A 98 -7.31 -8.76 22.86
CA HIS A 98 -7.83 -8.11 24.06
C HIS A 98 -7.76 -9.01 25.30
N PHE A 99 -8.01 -10.32 25.15
CA PHE A 99 -7.92 -11.31 26.22
C PHE A 99 -6.49 -11.36 26.79
N LYS A 100 -5.50 -11.54 25.92
CA LYS A 100 -4.10 -11.64 26.32
C LYS A 100 -3.58 -10.35 26.94
N SER A 101 -3.91 -9.19 26.36
CA SER A 101 -3.53 -7.89 26.91
C SER A 101 -4.04 -7.69 28.34
N ARG A 102 -5.31 -8.07 28.61
CA ARG A 102 -5.88 -7.99 29.96
C ARG A 102 -5.21 -8.94 30.95
N GLN A 103 -4.97 -10.19 30.54
CA GLN A 103 -4.26 -11.17 31.34
C GLN A 103 -2.86 -10.65 31.75
N LEU A 104 -2.09 -10.14 30.79
CA LEU A 104 -0.75 -9.58 31.03
C LEU A 104 -0.78 -8.39 32.01
N CYS A 105 -1.82 -7.56 31.97
CA CYS A 105 -1.99 -6.43 32.88
C CYS A 105 -2.63 -6.79 34.23
N GLY A 106 -2.92 -8.07 34.50
CA GLY A 106 -3.58 -8.52 35.73
C GLY A 106 -5.04 -8.09 35.84
N LEU A 107 -5.72 -7.91 34.70
CA LEU A 107 -7.15 -7.64 34.64
C LEU A 107 -7.94 -8.95 34.46
N PRO A 108 -9.21 -9.00 34.92
CA PRO A 108 -10.09 -10.13 34.63
C PRO A 108 -10.34 -10.24 33.13
N ALA A 109 -10.81 -11.40 32.67
CA ALA A 109 -11.20 -11.63 31.29
C ALA A 109 -12.15 -10.53 30.74
N PRO A 110 -12.18 -10.29 29.42
CA PRO A 110 -13.16 -9.43 28.78
C PRO A 110 -14.61 -9.81 29.12
N ALA A 111 -15.54 -8.91 28.79
CA ALA A 111 -16.97 -9.20 28.92
C ALA A 111 -17.38 -10.41 28.04
N PRO A 112 -18.42 -11.18 28.41
CA PRO A 112 -18.85 -12.39 27.70
C PRO A 112 -19.10 -12.20 26.20
N VAL A 113 -19.50 -11.00 25.76
CA VAL A 113 -19.70 -10.64 24.35
C VAL A 113 -18.47 -10.91 23.46
N PHE A 114 -17.26 -10.86 24.02
CA PHE A 114 -16.04 -11.20 23.29
C PHE A 114 -15.89 -12.71 23.08
N GLU A 115 -16.35 -13.53 24.03
CA GLU A 115 -16.39 -14.98 23.85
C GLU A 115 -17.46 -15.36 22.81
N ASP A 116 -18.63 -14.71 22.85
CA ASP A 116 -19.66 -14.89 21.82
C ASP A 116 -19.13 -14.56 20.42
N PHE A 117 -18.35 -13.48 20.31
CA PHE A 117 -17.67 -13.09 19.08
C PHE A 117 -16.71 -14.18 18.56
N ILE A 118 -15.98 -14.87 19.43
CA ILE A 118 -15.11 -16.00 19.06
C ILE A 118 -15.96 -17.22 18.68
N ASN A 119 -16.98 -17.54 19.48
CA ASN A 119 -17.78 -18.75 19.34
C ASN A 119 -18.56 -18.79 18.02
N ILE A 120 -19.13 -17.67 17.56
CA ILE A 120 -19.84 -17.63 16.28
C ILE A 120 -18.91 -17.86 15.07
N ARG A 121 -17.59 -17.85 15.27
CA ARG A 121 -16.55 -18.08 14.25
C ARG A 121 -15.94 -19.48 14.33
N GLN A 122 -16.32 -20.31 15.30
CA GLN A 122 -15.83 -21.68 15.41
C GLN A 122 -16.48 -22.59 14.35
N ARG A 123 -15.65 -23.33 13.61
CA ARG A 123 -16.06 -24.29 12.59
C ARG A 123 -16.42 -25.64 13.21
N PRO A 124 -17.18 -26.52 12.50
CA PRO A 124 -17.49 -27.86 12.99
C PRO A 124 -16.28 -28.75 13.25
N ASN A 125 -15.14 -28.49 12.60
CA ASN A 125 -13.88 -29.18 12.84
C ASN A 125 -13.07 -28.57 14.02
N GLY A 126 -13.61 -27.57 14.72
CA GLY A 126 -12.99 -26.88 15.84
C GLY A 126 -12.08 -25.69 15.47
N SER A 127 -11.76 -25.50 14.18
CA SER A 127 -10.95 -24.36 13.71
C SER A 127 -11.73 -23.04 13.76
N PHE A 128 -11.04 -21.92 13.53
CA PHE A 128 -11.65 -20.58 13.54
C PHE A 128 -11.26 -19.78 12.29
N ASN A 129 -12.10 -18.81 11.91
CA ASN A 129 -11.79 -17.86 10.84
C ASN A 129 -12.41 -16.47 11.11
N THR A 130 -12.10 -15.48 10.27
CA THR A 130 -12.52 -14.08 10.45
C THR A 130 -14.04 -13.88 10.37
N ILE A 131 -14.75 -14.63 9.53
CA ILE A 131 -16.21 -14.48 9.37
C ILE A 131 -16.98 -15.54 10.18
N PRO A 132 -18.22 -15.22 10.63
CA PRO A 132 -19.10 -16.17 11.29
C PRO A 132 -19.30 -17.47 10.51
N THR A 133 -19.42 -18.58 11.22
CA THR A 133 -19.56 -19.94 10.64
C THR A 133 -20.80 -20.08 9.75
N LYS A 134 -21.86 -19.31 10.03
CA LYS A 134 -23.07 -19.27 9.20
C LYS A 134 -22.80 -18.80 7.76
N ASP A 135 -21.71 -18.07 7.52
CA ASP A 135 -21.34 -17.54 6.22
C ASP A 135 -20.46 -18.53 5.41
N GLY A 136 -20.16 -19.70 6.00
CA GLY A 136 -19.51 -20.84 5.35
C GLY A 136 -17.99 -20.75 5.27
N GLY A 137 -17.39 -21.71 4.55
CA GLY A 137 -15.95 -21.87 4.39
C GLY A 137 -15.24 -22.54 5.57
N ASP A 138 -13.99 -22.91 5.36
CA ASP A 138 -13.17 -23.59 6.38
C ASP A 138 -12.51 -22.58 7.34
N GLY A 139 -11.75 -23.09 8.31
CA GLY A 139 -10.91 -22.30 9.22
C GLY A 139 -9.64 -21.75 8.57
N ASN A 140 -8.92 -20.94 9.33
CA ASN A 140 -7.60 -20.44 8.99
C ASN A 140 -6.64 -20.70 10.16
N VAL A 141 -5.44 -21.21 9.89
CA VAL A 141 -4.47 -21.62 10.92
C VAL A 141 -4.06 -20.46 11.84
N LEU A 142 -3.87 -19.24 11.32
CA LEU A 142 -3.55 -18.07 12.14
C LEU A 142 -4.72 -17.69 13.05
N ASN A 143 -5.92 -17.57 12.48
CA ASN A 143 -7.12 -17.23 13.24
C ASN A 143 -7.43 -18.30 14.31
N THR A 144 -7.18 -19.57 13.99
CA THR A 144 -7.30 -20.68 14.94
C THR A 144 -6.34 -20.52 16.11
N TRP A 145 -5.06 -20.23 15.87
CA TRP A 145 -4.10 -19.95 16.94
C TRP A 145 -4.54 -18.76 17.81
N PHE A 146 -4.97 -17.66 17.19
CA PHE A 146 -5.40 -16.47 17.94
C PHE A 146 -6.63 -16.73 18.82
N ALA A 147 -7.59 -17.51 18.32
CA ALA A 147 -8.76 -17.93 19.10
C ALA A 147 -8.36 -18.85 20.27
N LEU A 148 -7.49 -19.84 20.02
CA LEU A 148 -7.01 -20.74 21.07
C LEU A 148 -6.26 -19.98 22.17
N GLU A 149 -5.37 -19.06 21.80
CA GLU A 149 -4.65 -18.22 22.77
C GLU A 149 -5.60 -17.37 23.62
N ALA A 150 -6.66 -16.82 23.01
CA ALA A 150 -7.66 -16.06 23.74
C ALA A 150 -8.49 -16.95 24.69
N LEU A 151 -8.98 -18.09 24.20
CA LEU A 151 -9.78 -19.03 24.98
C LEU A 151 -8.98 -19.69 26.11
N ASP A 152 -7.67 -19.86 25.95
CA ASP A 152 -6.78 -20.36 27.01
C ASP A 152 -6.78 -19.45 28.24
N THR A 153 -6.86 -18.13 28.05
CA THR A 153 -6.93 -17.17 29.16
C THR A 153 -8.16 -17.33 30.06
N VAL A 154 -9.20 -18.03 29.57
CA VAL A 154 -10.43 -18.36 30.29
C VAL A 154 -10.63 -19.87 30.47
N GLY A 155 -9.62 -20.69 30.18
CA GLY A 155 -9.64 -22.14 30.37
C GLY A 155 -10.52 -22.92 29.39
N LYS A 156 -10.78 -22.39 28.19
CA LYS A 156 -11.70 -22.97 27.19
C LYS A 156 -11.04 -23.46 25.89
N ALA A 157 -9.71 -23.42 25.77
CA ALA A 157 -9.00 -23.77 24.53
C ALA A 157 -9.15 -25.25 24.07
N GLY A 158 -9.59 -26.17 24.93
CA GLY A 158 -9.63 -27.61 24.65
C GLY A 158 -10.89 -28.17 23.99
N MET A 159 -11.86 -27.34 23.60
CA MET A 159 -13.12 -27.83 23.00
C MET A 159 -12.89 -28.42 21.60
N GLN A 160 -13.48 -29.59 21.30
CA GLN A 160 -13.37 -30.29 20.00
C GLN A 160 -11.94 -30.65 19.56
N LYS A 161 -11.08 -30.87 20.57
CA LYS A 161 -9.65 -31.14 20.46
C LYS A 161 -9.26 -32.11 19.33
N ASP A 162 -9.89 -33.28 19.24
CA ASP A 162 -9.46 -34.33 18.31
C ASP A 162 -9.71 -33.96 16.83
N SER A 163 -10.86 -33.34 16.53
CA SER A 163 -11.17 -32.87 15.18
C SER A 163 -10.24 -31.72 14.77
N LEU A 164 -9.95 -30.83 15.71
CA LEU A 164 -9.05 -29.70 15.47
C LEU A 164 -7.61 -30.17 15.24
N ILE A 165 -7.11 -31.14 16.02
CA ILE A 165 -5.78 -31.74 15.79
C ILE A 165 -5.69 -32.34 14.39
N ARG A 166 -6.68 -33.14 13.98
CA ARG A 166 -6.70 -33.73 12.63
C ARG A 166 -6.71 -32.66 11.55
N TRP A 167 -7.48 -31.59 11.73
CA TRP A 167 -7.52 -30.47 10.79
C TRP A 167 -6.18 -29.74 10.70
N LEU A 168 -5.54 -29.43 11.83
CA LEU A 168 -4.21 -28.81 11.88
C LEU A 168 -3.17 -29.68 11.19
N GLN A 169 -3.16 -30.98 11.49
CA GLN A 169 -2.26 -31.95 10.86
C GLN A 169 -2.47 -32.07 9.35
N ALA A 170 -3.71 -31.93 8.87
CA ALA A 170 -4.02 -31.90 7.43
C ALA A 170 -3.56 -30.61 6.73
N CYS A 171 -3.19 -29.55 7.46
CA CYS A 171 -2.56 -28.36 6.90
C CYS A 171 -1.05 -28.54 6.66
N GLN A 172 -0.43 -29.63 7.13
CA GLN A 172 0.98 -29.88 6.91
C GLN A 172 1.22 -30.33 5.46
N LEU A 173 2.16 -29.66 4.78
CA LEU A 173 2.56 -29.94 3.40
C LEU A 173 3.71 -30.97 3.34
N PRO A 174 3.96 -31.61 2.18
CA PRO A 174 4.99 -32.65 2.06
C PRO A 174 6.41 -32.21 2.41
N ASN A 175 6.73 -30.92 2.27
CA ASN A 175 8.03 -30.36 2.66
C ASN A 175 8.17 -30.13 4.17
N GLY A 176 7.11 -30.35 4.96
CA GLY A 176 7.09 -30.22 6.41
C GLY A 176 6.52 -28.90 6.94
N GLY A 177 6.45 -27.86 6.10
CA GLY A 177 5.79 -26.59 6.42
C GLY A 177 4.26 -26.73 6.45
N PHE A 178 3.57 -25.68 6.90
CA PHE A 178 2.10 -25.67 6.95
C PHE A 178 1.52 -24.57 6.04
N THR A 179 0.35 -24.84 5.48
CA THR A 179 -0.50 -23.86 4.80
C THR A 179 -1.60 -23.31 5.73
N HIS A 180 -2.40 -22.35 5.26
CA HIS A 180 -3.44 -21.69 6.05
C HIS A 180 -4.71 -22.54 6.26
N GLN A 181 -4.99 -23.52 5.40
CA GLN A 181 -6.09 -24.48 5.54
C GLN A 181 -5.84 -25.75 4.68
N PRO A 182 -6.49 -26.89 4.96
CA PRO A 182 -6.38 -28.08 4.11
C PRO A 182 -6.99 -27.84 2.72
N ASN A 183 -6.41 -28.45 1.68
CA ASN A 183 -6.91 -28.36 0.30
C ASN A 183 -7.17 -26.93 -0.19
N ALA A 184 -6.34 -25.97 0.20
CA ALA A 184 -6.47 -24.57 -0.19
C ALA A 184 -6.47 -24.41 -1.72
N GLU A 185 -7.53 -23.82 -2.27
CA GLU A 185 -7.68 -23.56 -3.72
C GLU A 185 -6.88 -22.33 -4.20
N MET A 186 -6.34 -21.56 -3.26
CA MET A 186 -5.66 -20.28 -3.48
C MET A 186 -4.66 -20.06 -2.36
N GLY A 187 -3.44 -19.57 -2.65
CA GLY A 187 -2.44 -19.28 -1.61
C GLY A 187 -2.09 -20.47 -0.72
N GLY A 188 -2.20 -21.70 -1.25
CA GLY A 188 -1.98 -22.95 -0.54
C GLY A 188 -0.51 -23.31 -0.37
N VAL A 189 0.27 -22.40 0.20
CA VAL A 189 1.74 -22.45 0.25
C VAL A 189 2.25 -22.58 1.69
N ASP A 190 3.44 -23.16 1.85
CA ASP A 190 4.12 -23.17 3.15
C ASP A 190 4.54 -21.75 3.57
N ASP A 191 4.53 -21.51 4.88
CA ASP A 191 4.99 -20.25 5.44
C ASP A 191 5.43 -20.42 6.89
N ALA A 192 6.44 -19.63 7.32
CA ALA A 192 6.88 -19.60 8.71
C ALA A 192 5.74 -19.26 9.69
N ALA A 193 4.84 -18.34 9.35
CA ALA A 193 3.75 -17.93 10.23
C ALA A 193 2.67 -19.01 10.38
N TYR A 194 2.29 -19.66 9.27
CA TYR A 194 1.34 -20.79 9.31
C TYR A 194 1.92 -21.98 10.08
N THR A 195 3.19 -22.30 9.83
CA THR A 195 3.91 -23.37 10.54
C THR A 195 3.97 -23.08 12.03
N TRP A 196 4.33 -21.86 12.42
CA TRP A 196 4.36 -21.42 13.80
C TRP A 196 3.00 -21.52 14.50
N ALA A 197 1.95 -20.97 13.89
CA ALA A 197 0.61 -21.00 14.46
C ALA A 197 0.07 -22.43 14.58
N ALA A 198 0.35 -23.31 13.61
CA ALA A 198 -0.01 -24.71 13.69
C ALA A 198 0.73 -25.44 14.82
N ILE A 199 2.05 -25.26 14.94
CA ILE A 199 2.86 -25.91 15.99
C ILE A 199 2.42 -25.44 17.38
N ARG A 200 2.21 -24.13 17.58
CA ARG A 200 1.74 -23.63 18.88
C ARG A 200 0.35 -24.17 19.21
N SER A 201 -0.54 -24.22 18.22
CA SER A 201 -1.88 -24.79 18.41
C SER A 201 -1.82 -26.27 18.78
N LEU A 202 -1.04 -27.07 18.04
CA LEU A 202 -0.84 -28.49 18.34
C LEU A 202 -0.22 -28.70 19.72
N SER A 203 0.82 -27.94 20.06
CA SER A 203 1.48 -27.99 21.37
C SER A 203 0.53 -27.65 22.52
N MET A 204 -0.30 -26.60 22.37
CA MET A 204 -1.35 -26.24 23.35
C MET A 204 -2.39 -27.35 23.49
N LEU A 205 -2.70 -28.04 22.40
CA LEU A 205 -3.56 -29.23 22.39
C LEU A 205 -2.78 -30.51 22.76
N GLY A 206 -1.53 -30.45 23.21
CA GLY A 206 -0.76 -31.66 23.58
C GLY A 206 -0.63 -32.69 22.45
N ALA A 207 -0.49 -32.20 21.21
CA ALA A 207 -0.29 -32.98 20.00
C ALA A 207 0.95 -32.49 19.24
N GLU A 208 1.39 -33.27 18.26
CA GLU A 208 2.53 -32.96 17.39
C GLU A 208 2.10 -32.84 15.91
N PRO A 209 2.93 -32.22 15.05
CA PRO A 209 2.77 -32.31 13.60
C PRO A 209 2.61 -33.75 13.11
N ALA A 210 1.95 -33.95 11.98
CA ALA A 210 1.78 -35.30 11.40
C ALA A 210 3.12 -35.95 11.05
N ASN A 211 4.08 -35.14 10.62
CA ASN A 211 5.48 -35.51 10.42
C ASN A 211 6.37 -34.47 11.11
N LYS A 212 6.81 -34.75 12.33
CA LYS A 212 7.61 -33.84 13.13
C LYS A 212 8.98 -33.59 12.51
N GLU A 213 9.65 -34.62 12.02
CA GLU A 213 10.99 -34.55 11.44
C GLU A 213 11.02 -33.65 10.21
N ALA A 214 10.09 -33.83 9.28
CA ALA A 214 9.96 -32.96 8.10
C ALA A 214 9.70 -31.50 8.51
N CYS A 215 8.88 -31.29 9.55
CA CYS A 215 8.61 -29.94 10.07
C CYS A 215 9.88 -29.26 10.62
N VAL A 216 10.70 -30.01 11.36
CA VAL A 216 11.99 -29.52 11.88
C VAL A 216 12.95 -29.20 10.74
N ASP A 217 13.02 -30.04 9.72
CA ASP A 217 13.86 -29.82 8.54
C ASP A 217 13.41 -28.59 7.75
N TYR A 218 12.09 -28.40 7.58
CA TYR A 218 11.51 -27.19 7.00
C TYR A 218 11.95 -25.94 7.77
N LEU A 219 11.74 -25.90 9.09
CA LEU A 219 12.12 -24.75 9.93
C LEU A 219 13.62 -24.45 9.85
N ARG A 220 14.48 -25.47 9.80
CA ARG A 220 15.93 -25.31 9.64
C ARG A 220 16.30 -24.77 8.25
N SER A 221 15.54 -25.11 7.22
CA SER A 221 15.76 -24.61 5.84
C SER A 221 15.45 -23.12 5.67
N LEU A 222 14.71 -22.52 6.61
CA LEU A 222 14.43 -21.08 6.62
C LEU A 222 15.64 -20.23 7.05
N ALA A 223 16.68 -20.84 7.61
CA ALA A 223 17.85 -20.14 8.11
C ALA A 223 18.74 -19.58 6.99
N ASN A 224 19.22 -18.35 7.19
CA ASN A 224 20.03 -17.62 6.22
C ASN A 224 21.47 -17.40 6.71
N HIS A 225 22.33 -16.97 5.79
CA HIS A 225 23.75 -16.71 6.03
C HIS A 225 24.00 -15.63 7.11
N ASP A 226 23.05 -14.72 7.30
CA ASP A 226 23.10 -13.62 8.29
C ASP A 226 22.73 -14.07 9.71
N GLY A 227 22.35 -15.34 9.88
CA GLY A 227 21.92 -15.93 11.15
C GLY A 227 20.45 -15.70 11.48
N GLY A 228 19.70 -15.01 10.61
CA GLY A 228 18.24 -14.89 10.70
C GLY A 228 17.50 -16.01 9.97
N PHE A 229 16.17 -15.94 10.04
CA PHE A 229 15.26 -16.82 9.30
C PHE A 229 14.34 -15.99 8.42
N ALA A 230 13.92 -16.57 7.30
CA ALA A 230 12.98 -15.99 6.36
C ALA A 230 11.60 -16.67 6.42
N ASP A 231 10.58 -16.05 5.84
CA ASP A 231 9.22 -16.61 5.82
C ASP A 231 9.13 -17.89 4.98
N ARG A 232 10.00 -18.02 3.96
CA ARG A 232 10.16 -19.19 3.10
C ARG A 232 11.63 -19.44 2.78
N PRO A 233 12.02 -20.67 2.40
CA PRO A 233 13.39 -20.98 2.04
C PRO A 233 13.91 -20.06 0.91
N GLY A 234 15.08 -19.45 1.13
CA GLY A 234 15.73 -18.56 0.16
C GLY A 234 15.23 -17.11 0.14
N TRP A 235 14.21 -16.75 0.93
CA TRP A 235 13.77 -15.36 1.10
C TRP A 235 14.67 -14.58 2.06
N GLN A 236 14.45 -13.27 2.21
CA GLN A 236 15.24 -12.44 3.12
C GLN A 236 14.83 -12.66 4.57
N SER A 237 15.83 -12.65 5.46
CA SER A 237 15.60 -12.71 6.90
C SER A 237 14.79 -11.52 7.39
N ASN A 238 13.89 -11.75 8.33
CA ASN A 238 13.16 -10.68 9.01
C ASN A 238 12.79 -11.06 10.45
N PRO A 239 12.51 -10.08 11.34
CA PRO A 239 12.27 -10.36 12.76
C PRO A 239 11.08 -11.29 13.02
N MET A 240 10.00 -11.20 12.23
CA MET A 240 8.81 -12.04 12.38
C MET A 240 9.17 -13.51 12.13
N ALA A 241 9.76 -13.81 10.97
CA ALA A 241 10.19 -15.15 10.61
C ALA A 241 11.24 -15.73 11.59
N CYS A 242 12.18 -14.91 12.07
CA CYS A 242 13.12 -15.32 13.12
C CYS A 242 12.38 -15.80 14.37
N TYR A 243 11.43 -15.02 14.88
CA TYR A 243 10.65 -15.41 16.05
C TYR A 243 9.84 -16.67 15.79
N TYR A 244 9.12 -16.73 14.66
CA TYR A 244 8.30 -17.88 14.29
C TYR A 244 9.12 -19.17 14.23
N ALA A 245 10.30 -19.14 13.61
CA ALA A 245 11.16 -20.31 13.51
C ALA A 245 11.72 -20.75 14.87
N LEU A 246 12.22 -19.81 15.68
CA LEU A 246 12.79 -20.09 17.00
C LEU A 246 11.73 -20.64 17.97
N ASP A 247 10.57 -19.99 18.04
CA ASP A 247 9.46 -20.38 18.92
C ASP A 247 8.91 -21.76 18.51
N SER A 248 8.79 -22.02 17.20
CA SER A 248 8.41 -23.33 16.67
C SER A 248 9.38 -24.43 17.06
N LEU A 249 10.68 -24.20 16.86
CA LEU A 249 11.72 -25.16 17.25
C LEU A 249 11.71 -25.40 18.77
N ALA A 250 11.44 -24.37 19.58
CA ALA A 250 11.32 -24.51 21.03
C ALA A 250 10.14 -25.40 21.42
N HIS A 251 8.96 -25.18 20.81
CA HIS A 251 7.76 -25.98 21.04
C HIS A 251 7.90 -27.44 20.58
N LEU A 252 8.75 -27.71 19.58
CA LEU A 252 9.08 -29.07 19.14
C LEU A 252 10.18 -29.75 19.98
N GLY A 253 10.85 -29.03 20.88
CA GLY A 253 11.98 -29.53 21.67
C GLY A 253 13.30 -29.59 20.88
N GLU A 254 13.40 -28.89 19.76
CA GLU A 254 14.48 -28.99 18.77
C GLU A 254 15.32 -27.71 18.66
N LEU A 255 15.10 -26.75 19.56
CA LEU A 255 15.84 -25.50 19.59
C LEU A 255 17.27 -25.71 20.11
N ASN A 256 18.20 -25.90 19.18
CA ASN A 256 19.64 -25.72 19.40
C ASN A 256 20.17 -24.72 18.37
N PHE A 257 20.17 -23.43 18.72
CA PHE A 257 20.53 -22.35 17.79
C PHE A 257 21.94 -22.52 17.18
N ASN A 258 22.88 -23.08 17.95
CA ASN A 258 24.26 -23.27 17.50
C ASN A 258 24.42 -24.42 16.49
N SER A 259 23.47 -25.35 16.40
CA SER A 259 23.53 -26.46 15.44
C SER A 259 22.91 -26.11 14.08
N ILE A 260 22.28 -24.95 13.96
CA ILE A 260 21.59 -24.52 12.72
C ILE A 260 22.64 -24.17 11.67
N LYS A 261 22.66 -24.96 10.58
CA LYS A 261 23.56 -24.74 9.46
C LYS A 261 23.21 -23.42 8.77
N ARG A 262 24.24 -22.61 8.50
CA ARG A 262 24.09 -21.35 7.79
C ARG A 262 24.56 -21.52 6.35
N PRO A 263 23.73 -21.21 5.34
CA PRO A 263 24.17 -21.21 3.96
C PRO A 263 25.23 -20.12 3.74
N SER A 264 26.01 -20.23 2.66
CA SER A 264 26.92 -19.17 2.24
C SER A 264 26.17 -17.92 1.82
N LYS A 265 26.75 -16.74 2.05
CA LYS A 265 26.20 -15.48 1.55
C LYS A 265 26.03 -15.53 0.03
N PRO A 266 24.82 -15.29 -0.51
CA PRO A 266 24.63 -15.22 -1.95
C PRO A 266 25.37 -13.98 -2.51
N PRO A 267 25.94 -14.06 -3.73
CA PRO A 267 26.56 -12.91 -4.37
C PRO A 267 25.51 -11.84 -4.68
N ARG A 268 25.90 -10.55 -4.59
CA ARG A 268 25.04 -9.43 -5.02
C ARG A 268 24.76 -9.53 -6.52
N LYS A 269 23.51 -9.27 -6.93
CA LYS A 269 23.13 -9.27 -8.35
C LYS A 269 23.77 -8.10 -9.07
N ARG A 270 24.47 -8.34 -10.19
CA ARG A 270 25.02 -7.27 -11.02
C ARG A 270 23.94 -6.73 -11.96
N LEU A 271 23.68 -5.44 -11.88
CA LEU A 271 22.74 -4.75 -12.77
C LEU A 271 23.39 -4.51 -14.16
N PRO A 272 22.62 -4.57 -15.26
CA PRO A 272 23.10 -4.16 -16.58
C PRO A 272 23.62 -2.72 -16.59
N GLY A 273 24.73 -2.47 -17.30
CA GLY A 273 25.43 -1.18 -17.26
C GLY A 273 24.78 -0.03 -18.04
N ASN A 274 23.75 -0.31 -18.84
CA ASN A 274 23.06 0.66 -19.68
C ASN A 274 21.69 1.08 -19.13
N LEU A 275 21.37 0.71 -17.89
CA LEU A 275 20.11 1.09 -17.26
C LEU A 275 20.07 2.59 -16.94
N LYS A 276 18.86 3.15 -16.93
CA LYS A 276 18.54 4.51 -16.53
C LYS A 276 17.35 4.46 -15.57
N VAL A 277 17.17 5.53 -14.81
CA VAL A 277 16.02 5.69 -13.92
C VAL A 277 14.90 6.43 -14.64
N PHE A 278 13.74 5.80 -14.69
CA PHE A 278 12.50 6.40 -15.20
C PHE A 278 11.44 6.44 -14.10
N SER A 279 10.40 7.24 -14.33
CA SER A 279 9.30 7.43 -13.39
C SER A 279 7.97 7.04 -14.02
N ILE A 280 7.11 6.46 -13.20
CA ILE A 280 5.75 6.08 -13.52
C ILE A 280 4.83 6.51 -12.38
N GLN A 281 3.69 7.08 -12.75
CA GLN A 281 2.60 7.38 -11.84
C GLN A 281 1.42 6.49 -12.21
N VAL A 282 0.84 5.83 -11.22
CA VAL A 282 -0.25 4.87 -11.40
C VAL A 282 -1.49 5.47 -10.77
N GLU A 283 -2.59 5.45 -11.51
CA GLU A 283 -3.84 6.14 -11.12
C GLU A 283 -3.69 7.66 -10.94
N SER A 284 -2.93 8.31 -11.82
CA SER A 284 -3.00 9.76 -12.00
C SER A 284 -4.28 10.17 -12.75
N HIS A 285 -4.52 11.48 -12.86
CA HIS A 285 -5.75 11.99 -13.49
C HIS A 285 -5.95 11.47 -14.92
N GLY A 286 -7.19 11.07 -15.22
CA GLY A 286 -7.69 10.80 -16.58
C GLY A 286 -8.78 11.80 -17.02
N THR A 287 -8.87 12.95 -16.35
CA THR A 287 -9.84 14.02 -16.59
C THR A 287 -9.22 15.38 -16.30
N GLY A 288 -9.90 16.46 -16.68
CA GLY A 288 -9.44 17.84 -16.51
C GLY A 288 -8.46 18.25 -17.60
N SER A 289 -7.78 19.37 -17.40
CA SER A 289 -6.93 20.02 -18.41
C SER A 289 -5.85 19.09 -19.00
N PRO A 290 -5.93 18.77 -20.31
CA PRO A 290 -4.87 18.04 -21.00
C PRO A 290 -3.55 18.84 -21.06
N GLN A 291 -3.63 20.16 -21.22
CA GLN A 291 -2.43 21.00 -21.28
C GLN A 291 -1.68 21.02 -19.94
N GLU A 292 -2.38 21.10 -18.82
CA GLU A 292 -1.76 21.05 -17.48
C GLU A 292 -1.19 19.68 -17.17
N THR A 293 -1.85 18.60 -17.61
CA THR A 293 -1.31 17.24 -17.52
C THR A 293 0.05 17.13 -18.20
N VAL A 294 0.17 17.61 -19.44
CA VAL A 294 1.43 17.58 -20.20
C VAL A 294 2.47 18.50 -19.55
N ALA A 295 2.08 19.66 -19.04
CA ALA A 295 2.97 20.57 -18.33
C ALA A 295 3.52 19.95 -17.04
N LEU A 296 2.67 19.29 -16.25
CA LEU A 296 3.06 18.55 -15.05
C LEU A 296 3.98 17.39 -15.39
N ALA A 297 3.65 16.61 -16.43
CA ALA A 297 4.50 15.50 -16.86
C ALA A 297 5.90 15.96 -17.27
N LYS A 298 6.00 17.09 -17.99
CA LYS A 298 7.27 17.71 -18.35
C LYS A 298 8.04 18.19 -17.11
N ALA A 299 7.40 18.99 -16.27
CA ALA A 299 8.04 19.66 -15.14
C ALA A 299 8.49 18.68 -14.05
N LEU A 300 7.72 17.60 -13.84
CA LEU A 300 8.03 16.55 -12.88
C LEU A 300 8.81 15.38 -13.49
N LYS A 301 9.19 15.46 -14.77
CA LYS A 301 9.90 14.41 -15.51
C LYS A 301 9.20 13.05 -15.38
N ILE A 302 7.90 13.02 -15.66
CA ILE A 302 7.05 11.82 -15.67
C ILE A 302 7.17 11.15 -17.03
N HIS A 303 7.53 9.87 -17.04
CA HIS A 303 7.74 9.15 -18.29
C HIS A 303 6.54 8.27 -18.67
N LEU A 304 5.86 7.70 -17.68
CA LEU A 304 4.64 6.92 -17.86
C LEU A 304 3.53 7.47 -16.95
N TRP A 305 2.41 7.88 -17.54
CA TRP A 305 1.25 8.45 -16.86
C TRP A 305 0.06 7.50 -16.93
N GLY A 306 -0.28 6.88 -15.80
CA GLY A 306 -1.43 6.00 -15.67
C GLY A 306 -2.68 6.83 -15.49
N SER A 307 -3.54 6.90 -16.50
CA SER A 307 -4.78 7.67 -16.44
C SER A 307 -5.87 6.85 -15.78
N LYS A 308 -6.33 7.31 -14.61
CA LYS A 308 -7.43 6.73 -13.86
C LYS A 308 -8.77 7.08 -14.49
N ASN A 309 -9.55 6.05 -14.83
CA ASN A 309 -10.95 6.13 -15.25
C ASN A 309 -11.15 7.25 -16.28
N ALA A 310 -10.29 7.24 -17.31
CA ALA A 310 -10.16 8.38 -18.20
C ALA A 310 -11.44 8.68 -18.97
N LYS A 311 -11.79 9.97 -19.11
CA LYS A 311 -12.92 10.37 -19.94
C LYS A 311 -12.67 9.97 -21.41
N PRO A 312 -13.71 9.59 -22.18
CA PRO A 312 -13.56 9.30 -23.60
C PRO A 312 -12.86 10.45 -24.34
N GLY A 313 -11.89 10.14 -25.21
CA GLY A 313 -11.13 11.14 -25.97
C GLY A 313 -10.01 11.86 -25.20
N TRP A 314 -9.94 11.70 -23.86
CA TRP A 314 -8.99 12.44 -23.04
C TRP A 314 -7.55 11.98 -23.27
N ARG A 315 -7.32 10.66 -23.29
CA ARG A 315 -5.98 10.06 -23.50
C ARG A 315 -5.40 10.44 -24.85
N GLU A 316 -6.24 10.41 -25.89
CA GLU A 316 -5.89 10.81 -27.25
C GLU A 316 -5.45 12.27 -27.27
N LYS A 317 -6.21 13.15 -26.58
CA LYS A 317 -5.90 14.57 -26.52
C LYS A 317 -4.60 14.87 -25.78
N VAL A 318 -4.35 14.25 -24.62
CA VAL A 318 -3.08 14.45 -23.89
C VAL A 318 -1.88 13.87 -24.65
N ALA A 319 -2.05 12.74 -25.35
CA ALA A 319 -0.99 12.16 -26.18
C ALA A 319 -0.66 13.05 -27.39
N GLU A 320 -1.68 13.62 -28.04
CA GLU A 320 -1.51 14.59 -29.12
C GLU A 320 -0.69 15.80 -28.65
N LEU A 321 -1.08 16.41 -27.52
CA LEU A 321 -0.42 17.58 -26.96
C LEU A 321 1.01 17.29 -26.48
N ALA A 322 1.24 16.12 -25.87
CA ALA A 322 2.58 15.68 -25.48
C ALA A 322 3.50 15.56 -26.71
N LYS A 323 3.00 14.97 -27.81
CA LYS A 323 3.73 14.86 -29.07
C LYS A 323 4.03 16.24 -29.68
N GLN A 324 3.05 17.14 -29.73
CA GLN A 324 3.23 18.52 -30.22
C GLN A 324 4.26 19.29 -29.40
N GLY A 325 4.25 19.11 -28.06
CA GLY A 325 5.17 19.75 -27.13
C GLY A 325 6.53 19.06 -26.97
N ASN A 326 6.78 17.97 -27.70
CA ASN A 326 7.96 17.10 -27.55
C ASN A 326 8.24 16.69 -26.09
N VAL A 327 7.17 16.33 -25.36
CA VAL A 327 7.24 15.87 -23.98
C VAL A 327 7.31 14.34 -23.98
N PRO A 328 8.37 13.72 -23.42
CA PRO A 328 8.60 12.28 -23.52
C PRO A 328 7.78 11.48 -22.49
N VAL A 329 6.48 11.76 -22.39
CA VAL A 329 5.51 11.03 -21.56
C VAL A 329 4.66 10.12 -22.43
N LYS A 330 4.38 8.91 -21.93
CA LYS A 330 3.40 8.00 -22.52
C LYS A 330 2.26 7.77 -21.55
N PHE A 331 1.06 7.65 -22.08
CA PHE A 331 -0.16 7.42 -21.31
C PHE A 331 -0.55 5.95 -21.37
N PHE A 332 -1.08 5.42 -20.27
CA PHE A 332 -1.54 4.04 -20.18
C PHE A 332 -2.80 3.97 -19.30
N LEU A 333 -3.57 2.88 -19.41
CA LEU A 333 -4.76 2.67 -18.60
C LEU A 333 -4.34 2.28 -17.18
N ALA A 334 -4.87 2.98 -16.18
CA ALA A 334 -4.64 2.66 -14.77
C ALA A 334 -5.95 2.87 -14.00
N ASP A 335 -6.93 1.99 -14.23
CA ASP A 335 -8.30 2.18 -13.75
C ASP A 335 -8.50 1.55 -12.37
N GLU A 336 -9.26 2.25 -11.53
CA GLU A 336 -9.79 1.72 -10.28
C GLU A 336 -11.19 1.16 -10.58
N GLU A 337 -11.34 -0.17 -10.56
CA GLU A 337 -12.64 -0.82 -10.79
C GLU A 337 -13.50 -0.83 -9.51
N TYR A 338 -13.84 0.36 -9.02
CA TYR A 338 -14.61 0.54 -7.80
C TYR A 338 -15.94 -0.24 -7.83
N GLY A 339 -16.16 -1.05 -6.80
CA GLY A 339 -17.34 -1.90 -6.68
C GLY A 339 -17.17 -3.30 -7.29
N SER A 340 -15.96 -3.66 -7.73
CA SER A 340 -15.59 -5.06 -7.91
C SER A 340 -15.52 -5.75 -6.55
N LEU A 341 -16.33 -6.79 -6.36
CA LEU A 341 -16.44 -7.52 -5.10
C LEU A 341 -15.91 -8.94 -5.28
N ILE A 342 -14.88 -9.31 -4.53
CA ILE A 342 -14.31 -10.67 -4.56
C ILE A 342 -14.67 -11.39 -3.27
N LYS A 343 -15.39 -12.50 -3.42
CA LYS A 343 -15.77 -13.40 -2.31
C LYS A 343 -14.73 -14.49 -2.16
N ILE A 344 -14.16 -14.59 -0.96
CA ILE A 344 -13.26 -15.67 -0.55
C ILE A 344 -14.00 -16.53 0.49
N PRO A 345 -14.29 -17.80 0.18
CA PRO A 345 -14.98 -18.70 1.11
C PRO A 345 -14.31 -18.72 2.49
N GLY A 346 -15.07 -18.45 3.55
CA GLY A 346 -14.56 -18.45 4.93
C GLY A 346 -13.80 -17.19 5.36
N MET A 347 -13.46 -16.28 4.44
CA MET A 347 -12.66 -15.09 4.76
C MET A 347 -13.41 -13.77 4.53
N GLY A 348 -14.42 -13.73 3.66
CA GLY A 348 -15.29 -12.56 3.50
C GLY A 348 -15.52 -12.14 2.05
N THR A 349 -16.03 -10.93 1.86
CA THR A 349 -16.22 -10.34 0.52
C THR A 349 -15.64 -8.93 0.51
N TYR A 350 -14.67 -8.72 -0.37
CA TYR A 350 -13.79 -7.56 -0.34
C TYR A 350 -13.93 -6.68 -1.58
N SER A 351 -13.84 -5.37 -1.36
CA SER A 351 -13.79 -4.30 -2.36
C SER A 351 -12.44 -3.59 -2.31
N HIS A 352 -12.12 -2.76 -3.32
CA HIS A 352 -10.87 -1.98 -3.38
C HIS A 352 -9.60 -2.83 -3.25
N ILE A 353 -9.59 -3.96 -3.94
CA ILE A 353 -8.46 -4.90 -3.96
C ILE A 353 -7.95 -5.17 -5.36
N ALA A 354 -8.50 -4.53 -6.39
CA ALA A 354 -8.18 -4.83 -7.78
C ALA A 354 -8.00 -3.56 -8.61
N ASP A 355 -6.86 -2.90 -8.43
CA ASP A 355 -6.44 -1.78 -9.28
C ASP A 355 -5.71 -2.36 -10.49
N ILE A 356 -6.06 -1.91 -11.69
CA ILE A 356 -5.55 -2.53 -12.91
C ILE A 356 -4.73 -1.55 -13.73
N MET A 357 -3.68 -2.06 -14.36
CA MET A 357 -2.83 -1.29 -15.27
C MET A 357 -2.70 -2.02 -16.59
N SER A 358 -2.75 -1.31 -17.72
CA SER A 358 -2.53 -1.92 -19.05
C SER A 358 -2.09 -0.89 -20.08
N PRO A 359 -1.55 -1.31 -21.24
CA PRO A 359 -1.35 -0.40 -22.37
C PRO A 359 -2.66 0.34 -22.72
N ALA A 360 -2.56 1.59 -23.18
CA ALA A 360 -3.71 2.50 -23.33
C ALA A 360 -4.91 1.92 -24.12
N ASP A 361 -4.61 1.17 -25.19
CA ASP A 361 -5.61 0.65 -26.14
C ASP A 361 -5.84 -0.86 -25.99
N ALA A 362 -5.38 -1.46 -24.89
CA ALA A 362 -5.47 -2.90 -24.71
C ALA A 362 -6.91 -3.33 -24.38
N ASP A 363 -7.41 -4.35 -25.08
CA ASP A 363 -8.64 -5.03 -24.68
C ASP A 363 -8.37 -5.90 -23.46
N ILE A 364 -8.73 -5.36 -22.31
CA ILE A 364 -8.60 -6.03 -21.03
C ILE A 364 -9.89 -6.78 -20.66
N GLY A 365 -10.90 -6.85 -21.51
CA GLY A 365 -12.21 -7.44 -21.21
C GLY A 365 -13.07 -6.55 -20.28
N PRO A 366 -14.34 -6.91 -20.06
CA PRO A 366 -15.30 -6.08 -19.33
C PRO A 366 -14.91 -5.90 -17.86
N SER A 367 -15.17 -4.71 -17.32
CA SER A 367 -15.02 -4.43 -15.89
C SER A 367 -15.94 -5.32 -15.06
N LEU A 368 -15.50 -5.68 -13.85
CA LEU A 368 -16.35 -6.34 -12.85
C LEU A 368 -16.98 -5.36 -11.85
N ALA A 369 -16.79 -4.05 -12.05
CA ALA A 369 -17.46 -3.04 -11.26
C ALA A 369 -18.98 -3.24 -11.32
N GLN A 370 -19.62 -3.26 -10.14
CA GLN A 370 -21.07 -3.44 -10.01
C GLN A 370 -21.63 -4.79 -10.51
N ALA A 371 -20.78 -5.77 -10.83
CA ALA A 371 -21.21 -7.11 -11.26
C ALA A 371 -21.74 -8.00 -10.10
N GLY A 372 -21.75 -7.47 -8.87
CA GLY A 372 -21.98 -8.24 -7.65
C GLY A 372 -20.74 -9.04 -7.20
N PRO A 373 -20.80 -9.75 -6.06
CA PRO A 373 -19.71 -10.60 -5.59
C PRO A 373 -19.41 -11.73 -6.56
N VAL A 374 -18.14 -11.85 -6.99
CA VAL A 374 -17.62 -12.98 -7.76
C VAL A 374 -16.70 -13.84 -6.91
N SER A 375 -16.65 -15.14 -7.19
CA SER A 375 -15.66 -16.04 -6.59
C SER A 375 -14.25 -15.78 -7.12
N TRP A 376 -13.22 -16.26 -6.40
CA TRP A 376 -11.83 -16.16 -6.87
C TRP A 376 -11.61 -16.81 -8.26
N PRO A 377 -12.13 -18.03 -8.56
CA PRO A 377 -12.01 -18.60 -9.91
C PRO A 377 -12.67 -17.73 -10.99
N GLU A 378 -13.86 -17.18 -10.73
CA GLU A 378 -14.53 -16.28 -11.67
C GLU A 378 -13.74 -14.98 -11.89
N PHE A 379 -13.15 -14.42 -10.83
CA PHE A 379 -12.28 -13.25 -10.94
C PHE A 379 -11.03 -13.56 -11.79
N LYS A 380 -10.39 -14.71 -11.58
CA LYS A 380 -9.26 -15.17 -12.40
C LYS A 380 -9.63 -15.27 -13.88
N GLU A 381 -10.75 -15.90 -14.21
CA GLU A 381 -11.16 -16.10 -15.60
C GLU A 381 -11.69 -14.84 -16.28
N ARG A 382 -12.53 -14.06 -15.59
CA ARG A 382 -13.23 -12.92 -16.20
C ARG A 382 -12.41 -11.63 -16.17
N ARG A 383 -11.44 -11.51 -15.27
CA ARG A 383 -10.67 -10.27 -15.04
C ARG A 383 -9.17 -10.47 -15.23
N LEU A 384 -8.55 -11.41 -14.50
CA LEU A 384 -7.09 -11.56 -14.56
C LEU A 384 -6.61 -12.15 -15.90
N LYS A 385 -7.33 -13.12 -16.46
CA LYS A 385 -6.98 -13.74 -17.74
C LYS A 385 -6.97 -12.76 -18.92
N PRO A 386 -8.01 -11.96 -19.20
CA PRO A 386 -7.94 -10.97 -20.28
C PRO A 386 -6.93 -9.86 -19.97
N LEU A 387 -6.81 -9.42 -18.71
CA LEU A 387 -5.77 -8.46 -18.31
C LEU A 387 -4.35 -8.99 -18.62
N ARG A 388 -4.08 -10.26 -18.34
CA ARG A 388 -2.80 -10.92 -18.68
C ARG A 388 -2.57 -10.98 -20.19
N ALA A 389 -3.59 -11.38 -20.96
CA ALA A 389 -3.50 -11.45 -22.42
C ALA A 389 -3.15 -10.07 -23.03
N ALA A 390 -3.69 -9.01 -22.45
CA ALA A 390 -3.39 -7.61 -22.76
C ALA A 390 -2.02 -7.10 -22.27
N LYS A 391 -1.19 -7.96 -21.66
CA LYS A 391 0.05 -7.58 -20.95
C LYS A 391 -0.17 -6.53 -19.85
N GLY A 392 -1.36 -6.51 -19.26
CA GLY A 392 -1.70 -5.70 -18.09
C GLY A 392 -1.16 -6.29 -16.79
N ARG A 393 -1.31 -5.53 -15.71
CA ARG A 393 -0.78 -5.81 -14.37
C ARG A 393 -1.82 -5.46 -13.32
N LEU A 394 -1.78 -6.19 -12.22
CA LEU A 394 -2.66 -5.99 -11.08
C LEU A 394 -1.90 -5.29 -9.96
N ASN A 395 -2.43 -4.21 -9.41
CA ASN A 395 -1.92 -3.62 -8.20
C ASN A 395 -2.85 -3.96 -7.03
N TRP A 396 -2.27 -4.52 -5.99
CA TRP A 396 -2.97 -4.79 -4.75
C TRP A 396 -2.94 -3.56 -3.84
N GLN A 397 -4.12 -3.07 -3.50
CA GLN A 397 -4.36 -2.11 -2.42
C GLN A 397 -4.87 -2.87 -1.20
N PHE A 398 -4.44 -2.47 0.00
CA PHE A 398 -4.60 -3.28 1.21
C PHE A 398 -5.54 -2.65 2.23
N GLY A 399 -6.37 -3.51 2.83
CA GLY A 399 -7.04 -3.26 4.10
C GLY A 399 -6.24 -3.78 5.29
N VAL A 400 -6.92 -3.96 6.42
CA VAL A 400 -6.31 -4.39 7.70
C VAL A 400 -6.39 -5.91 7.94
N HIS A 401 -6.91 -6.66 6.97
CA HIS A 401 -7.17 -8.10 7.08
C HIS A 401 -5.97 -8.89 6.56
N GLU A 402 -4.95 -9.04 7.40
CA GLU A 402 -3.70 -9.71 7.04
C GLU A 402 -3.92 -11.16 6.53
N ASP A 403 -4.87 -11.87 7.12
CA ASP A 403 -5.21 -13.25 6.79
C ASP A 403 -5.60 -13.45 5.32
N VAL A 404 -6.49 -12.61 4.77
CA VAL A 404 -6.88 -12.69 3.35
C VAL A 404 -5.82 -12.05 2.44
N ILE A 405 -5.13 -10.99 2.90
CA ILE A 405 -4.10 -10.32 2.09
C ILE A 405 -2.95 -11.28 1.81
N ARG A 406 -2.54 -12.08 2.80
CA ARG A 406 -1.56 -13.15 2.60
C ARG A 406 -1.96 -14.07 1.46
N VAL A 407 -3.20 -14.52 1.42
CA VAL A 407 -3.72 -15.42 0.39
C VAL A 407 -3.66 -14.77 -1.01
N PHE A 408 -4.03 -13.48 -1.14
CA PHE A 408 -3.91 -12.73 -2.41
C PHE A 408 -2.46 -12.58 -2.89
N LEU A 409 -1.56 -12.22 -1.98
CA LEU A 409 -0.15 -12.04 -2.31
C LEU A 409 0.54 -13.37 -2.59
N ASP A 410 0.15 -14.44 -1.91
CA ASP A 410 0.72 -15.76 -2.12
C ASP A 410 0.28 -16.39 -3.45
N ASP A 411 -0.99 -16.27 -3.84
CA ASP A 411 -1.44 -16.68 -5.18
C ASP A 411 -0.75 -15.87 -6.29
N SER A 412 -0.35 -14.63 -6.00
CA SER A 412 0.36 -13.80 -6.97
C SER A 412 1.79 -14.27 -7.27
N LEU A 413 2.40 -15.07 -6.39
CA LEU A 413 3.80 -15.49 -6.54
C LEU A 413 4.02 -16.48 -7.68
N ASP A 414 2.95 -17.16 -8.13
CA ASP A 414 3.00 -18.06 -9.28
C ASP A 414 3.39 -17.35 -10.58
N GLN A 415 3.27 -16.02 -10.62
CA GLN A 415 3.56 -15.20 -11.80
C GLN A 415 4.39 -13.96 -11.41
N PRO A 416 5.73 -14.11 -11.31
CA PRO A 416 6.63 -13.02 -10.96
C PRO A 416 6.41 -11.77 -11.82
N GLY A 417 6.26 -10.62 -11.17
CA GLY A 417 6.05 -9.33 -11.82
C GLY A 417 4.68 -9.11 -12.47
N TYR A 418 3.72 -10.03 -12.30
CA TYR A 418 2.34 -9.83 -12.76
C TYR A 418 1.54 -8.90 -11.84
N SER A 419 1.78 -8.98 -10.53
CA SER A 419 1.15 -8.10 -9.55
C SER A 419 2.16 -7.19 -8.85
N THR A 420 1.64 -6.15 -8.21
CA THR A 420 2.39 -5.19 -7.39
C THR A 420 1.70 -4.97 -6.04
N ILE A 421 2.47 -4.48 -5.07
CA ILE A 421 1.98 -4.08 -3.75
C ILE A 421 2.02 -2.56 -3.68
N SER A 422 0.88 -1.94 -3.42
CA SER A 422 0.77 -0.51 -3.14
C SER A 422 1.44 -0.17 -1.80
N THR A 423 2.39 0.76 -1.80
CA THR A 423 3.07 1.26 -0.59
C THR A 423 2.62 2.66 -0.25
N PHE A 424 3.03 3.67 -1.03
CA PHE A 424 2.64 5.06 -0.80
C PHE A 424 1.32 5.37 -1.48
N HIS A 425 0.42 6.03 -0.75
CA HIS A 425 -0.93 6.31 -1.19
C HIS A 425 -1.39 7.72 -0.78
N PHE A 426 -2.42 8.25 -1.44
CA PHE A 426 -2.96 9.57 -1.09
C PHE A 426 -3.68 9.51 0.29
N GLY A 427 -4.45 8.46 0.57
CA GLY A 427 -5.18 8.31 1.83
C GLY A 427 -4.33 7.77 2.98
N ASN A 428 -3.45 6.81 2.69
CA ASN A 428 -2.53 6.19 3.65
C ASN A 428 -1.10 6.63 3.31
N ILE A 429 -0.38 7.23 4.26
CA ILE A 429 0.96 7.77 3.96
C ILE A 429 1.90 6.66 3.48
N ASP A 430 1.83 5.48 4.10
CA ASP A 430 2.66 4.32 3.79
C ASP A 430 2.00 3.02 4.31
N PHE A 431 1.43 2.23 3.39
CA PHE A 431 0.85 0.93 3.69
C PHE A 431 1.85 -0.03 4.32
N ALA A 432 3.13 0.01 3.94
CA ALA A 432 4.12 -0.88 4.54
C ALA A 432 4.44 -0.50 6.00
N THR A 433 4.14 0.74 6.41
CA THR A 433 4.20 1.13 7.82
C THR A 433 2.89 0.82 8.55
N SER A 434 1.72 1.01 7.94
CA SER A 434 0.44 0.69 8.60
C SER A 434 0.16 -0.82 8.68
N GLU A 435 0.67 -1.58 7.71
CA GLU A 435 0.57 -3.03 7.56
C GLU A 435 1.98 -3.65 7.44
N PRO A 436 2.77 -3.71 8.53
CA PRO A 436 4.19 -4.10 8.48
C PRO A 436 4.46 -5.49 7.93
N PHE A 437 3.47 -6.39 7.95
CA PHE A 437 3.59 -7.71 7.36
C PHE A 437 3.82 -7.65 5.84
N LEU A 438 3.45 -6.56 5.15
CA LEU A 438 3.72 -6.41 3.71
C LEU A 438 5.21 -6.48 3.36
N HIS A 439 6.10 -6.13 4.31
CA HIS A 439 7.55 -6.23 4.14
C HIS A 439 8.05 -7.65 3.87
N ARG A 440 7.25 -8.68 4.18
CA ARG A 440 7.59 -10.10 3.96
C ARG A 440 7.76 -10.45 2.47
N TRP A 441 7.02 -9.77 1.58
CA TRP A 441 7.14 -9.97 0.12
C TRP A 441 8.19 -9.07 -0.54
N ARG A 442 9.03 -8.38 0.25
CA ARG A 442 10.12 -7.57 -0.31
C ARG A 442 11.02 -8.46 -1.17
N GLY A 443 11.23 -8.04 -2.41
CA GLY A 443 12.04 -8.78 -3.37
C GLY A 443 11.28 -9.89 -4.11
N GLN A 444 10.08 -10.25 -3.66
CA GLN A 444 9.21 -11.25 -4.28
C GLN A 444 8.13 -10.58 -5.13
N ILE A 445 7.48 -9.53 -4.61
CA ILE A 445 6.48 -8.74 -5.32
C ILE A 445 6.95 -7.28 -5.38
N PRO A 446 6.89 -6.62 -6.56
CA PRO A 446 7.31 -5.23 -6.70
C PRO A 446 6.48 -4.24 -5.87
N TYR A 447 7.16 -3.26 -5.26
CA TYR A 447 6.55 -2.18 -4.49
C TYR A 447 6.38 -0.92 -5.35
N ILE A 448 5.15 -0.37 -5.38
CA ILE A 448 4.82 0.82 -6.18
C ILE A 448 4.05 1.84 -5.35
N ALA A 449 4.19 3.12 -5.69
CA ALA A 449 3.31 4.18 -5.21
C ALA A 449 2.05 4.23 -6.09
N LEU A 450 0.89 4.45 -5.46
CA LEU A 450 -0.41 4.56 -6.10
C LEU A 450 -0.99 5.96 -5.83
N GLN A 451 -1.24 6.72 -6.89
CA GLN A 451 -1.71 8.10 -6.79
C GLN A 451 -3.18 8.17 -6.38
N ASP A 452 -4.02 7.25 -6.87
CA ASP A 452 -5.46 7.20 -6.63
C ASP A 452 -6.12 8.59 -6.77
N ALA A 453 -6.02 9.13 -7.98
CA ALA A 453 -6.43 10.48 -8.32
C ALA A 453 -7.90 10.74 -8.01
N HIS A 454 -8.14 11.87 -7.33
CA HIS A 454 -9.45 12.42 -7.02
C HIS A 454 -9.48 13.92 -7.39
N GLY A 455 -10.68 14.45 -7.55
CA GLY A 455 -10.91 15.82 -8.01
C GLY A 455 -11.21 15.87 -9.51
N ILE A 456 -11.35 17.08 -10.02
CA ILE A 456 -11.76 17.31 -11.42
C ILE A 456 -10.60 17.75 -12.32
N GLU A 457 -9.45 18.12 -11.74
CA GLU A 457 -8.35 18.75 -12.44
C GLU A 457 -6.99 18.23 -11.94
N PRO A 458 -6.06 17.86 -12.84
CA PRO A 458 -4.73 17.39 -12.48
C PRO A 458 -3.94 18.46 -11.71
N TRP A 459 -4.21 19.74 -11.98
CA TRP A 459 -3.56 20.87 -11.31
C TRP A 459 -3.82 20.88 -9.80
N TRP A 460 -5.06 20.61 -9.38
CA TRP A 460 -5.44 20.60 -7.95
C TRP A 460 -5.03 19.31 -7.23
N PHE A 461 -4.49 18.32 -7.95
CA PHE A 461 -3.94 17.09 -7.37
C PHE A 461 -2.41 17.01 -7.46
N SER A 462 -1.77 18.10 -7.88
CA SER A 462 -0.33 18.10 -8.12
C SER A 462 0.52 17.89 -6.86
N ASP A 463 -0.01 18.13 -5.65
CA ASP A 463 0.66 17.77 -4.38
C ASP A 463 0.95 16.25 -4.30
N GLN A 464 -0.02 15.42 -4.67
CA GLN A 464 0.13 13.96 -4.63
C GLN A 464 0.96 13.45 -5.81
N THR A 465 0.80 14.07 -6.98
CA THR A 465 1.54 13.73 -8.21
C THR A 465 3.04 14.07 -8.08
N GLU A 466 3.36 15.15 -7.37
CA GLU A 466 4.74 15.53 -7.03
C GLU A 466 5.28 14.68 -5.88
N GLY A 467 4.53 14.62 -4.77
CA GLY A 467 5.00 14.15 -3.47
C GLY A 467 5.32 12.66 -3.38
N MET A 468 4.82 11.83 -4.30
CA MET A 468 5.17 10.42 -4.39
C MET A 468 5.13 9.89 -5.82
N ARG A 469 6.02 8.94 -6.14
CA ARG A 469 6.12 8.31 -7.45
C ARG A 469 6.75 6.93 -7.38
N THR A 470 6.57 6.15 -8.44
CA THR A 470 7.33 4.92 -8.65
C THR A 470 8.48 5.20 -9.61
N LEU A 471 9.67 4.72 -9.27
CA LEU A 471 10.84 4.68 -10.12
C LEU A 471 11.04 3.26 -10.64
N PHE A 472 11.49 3.13 -11.88
CA PHE A 472 11.88 1.84 -12.46
C PHE A 472 13.15 1.96 -13.27
N LEU A 473 13.93 0.88 -13.30
CA LEU A 473 15.11 0.81 -14.16
C LEU A 473 14.75 0.23 -15.52
N GLY A 474 15.17 0.92 -16.57
CA GLY A 474 15.02 0.46 -17.95
C GLY A 474 16.08 1.06 -18.85
N THR A 475 16.13 0.63 -20.10
CA THR A 475 16.96 1.28 -21.13
C THR A 475 16.25 2.48 -21.77
N GLU A 476 14.92 2.45 -21.74
CA GLU A 476 14.00 3.45 -22.26
C GLU A 476 12.67 3.43 -21.46
N PRO A 477 11.86 4.51 -21.49
CA PRO A 477 10.57 4.53 -20.81
C PRO A 477 9.48 3.94 -21.71
N THR A 478 9.45 2.62 -21.83
CA THR A 478 8.42 1.86 -22.56
C THR A 478 7.61 0.98 -21.61
N TRP A 479 6.42 0.56 -22.05
CA TRP A 479 5.65 -0.43 -21.33
C TRP A 479 6.44 -1.74 -21.18
N ASP A 480 7.11 -2.21 -22.23
CA ASP A 480 7.93 -3.43 -22.14
C ASP A 480 9.09 -3.29 -21.14
N ALA A 481 9.74 -2.12 -21.07
CA ALA A 481 10.76 -1.87 -20.05
C ALA A 481 10.17 -1.86 -18.63
N TRP A 482 8.96 -1.32 -18.45
CA TRP A 482 8.21 -1.40 -17.20
C TRP A 482 7.90 -2.86 -16.81
N LEU A 483 7.39 -3.67 -17.74
CA LEU A 483 7.10 -5.09 -17.50
C LEU A 483 8.37 -5.85 -17.07
N LYS A 484 9.48 -5.60 -17.76
CA LYS A 484 10.78 -6.20 -17.42
C LYS A 484 11.27 -5.74 -16.04
N ALA A 485 11.07 -4.47 -15.70
CA ALA A 485 11.43 -3.95 -14.39
C ALA A 485 10.60 -4.63 -13.28
N LEU A 486 9.31 -4.86 -13.48
CA LEU A 486 8.47 -5.61 -12.54
C LEU A 486 8.93 -7.06 -12.37
N GLU A 487 9.16 -7.77 -13.47
CA GLU A 487 9.64 -9.17 -13.45
C GLU A 487 10.96 -9.33 -12.69
N ASN A 488 11.86 -8.35 -12.81
CA ASN A 488 13.18 -8.37 -12.16
C ASN A 488 13.21 -7.63 -10.81
N ASN A 489 12.06 -7.10 -10.35
CA ASN A 489 11.94 -6.26 -9.16
C ASN A 489 12.91 -5.04 -9.17
N TRP A 490 13.11 -4.44 -10.35
CA TRP A 490 13.93 -3.24 -10.58
C TRP A 490 13.15 -1.95 -10.37
N VAL A 491 12.31 -1.92 -9.35
CA VAL A 491 11.45 -0.78 -9.03
C VAL A 491 11.69 -0.27 -7.62
N ALA A 492 11.38 1.01 -7.40
CA ALA A 492 11.33 1.61 -6.09
C ALA A 492 10.23 2.66 -6.02
N SER A 493 9.32 2.55 -5.06
CA SER A 493 8.41 3.64 -4.72
C SER A 493 9.12 4.66 -3.84
N VAL A 494 8.95 5.96 -4.10
CA VAL A 494 9.56 7.06 -3.35
C VAL A 494 8.52 8.09 -2.93
N ARG A 495 8.60 8.59 -1.68
CA ARG A 495 7.80 9.70 -1.16
C ARG A 495 8.70 10.74 -0.50
N HIS A 496 8.41 12.00 -0.77
CA HIS A 496 9.04 13.17 -0.16
C HIS A 496 8.05 14.34 -0.25
N ASP A 497 7.34 14.60 0.84
CA ASP A 497 6.32 15.63 0.92
C ASP A 497 6.10 16.14 2.35
N TYR A 498 5.20 17.10 2.52
CA TYR A 498 4.85 17.62 3.84
C TYR A 498 4.24 16.57 4.78
N ARG A 499 3.72 15.44 4.26
CA ARG A 499 3.06 14.41 5.07
C ARG A 499 4.05 13.51 5.78
N ASN A 500 5.31 13.50 5.36
CA ASN A 500 6.40 12.80 6.03
C ASN A 500 7.53 13.75 6.47
N ASP A 501 7.20 15.00 6.79
CA ASP A 501 8.14 16.02 7.25
C ASP A 501 9.31 16.25 6.27
N TYR A 502 9.05 16.08 4.96
CA TYR A 502 10.04 16.15 3.89
C TYR A 502 11.22 15.18 4.07
N GLN A 503 10.99 14.04 4.75
CA GLN A 503 11.95 12.95 4.79
C GLN A 503 11.78 12.07 3.54
N THR A 504 12.88 11.72 2.88
CA THR A 504 12.80 10.81 1.73
C THR A 504 12.60 9.37 2.20
N TRP A 505 11.44 8.80 1.89
CA TRP A 505 11.15 7.38 2.12
C TRP A 505 11.18 6.63 0.80
N MET A 506 11.75 5.42 0.81
CA MET A 506 11.90 4.60 -0.37
C MET A 506 11.71 3.13 -0.02
N HIS A 507 10.82 2.46 -0.76
CA HIS A 507 10.64 1.01 -0.70
C HIS A 507 11.12 0.41 -2.02
N SER A 508 12.05 -0.54 -1.96
CA SER A 508 12.63 -1.21 -3.14
C SER A 508 12.72 -2.71 -2.91
N GLY A 509 12.72 -3.48 -4.00
CA GLY A 509 12.79 -4.94 -3.95
C GLY A 509 14.14 -5.49 -3.46
N SER A 510 15.23 -4.71 -3.54
CA SER A 510 16.56 -5.15 -3.11
C SER A 510 17.49 -3.98 -2.81
N ASP A 511 18.57 -4.26 -2.09
CA ASP A 511 19.56 -3.26 -1.72
C ASP A 511 20.32 -2.76 -2.95
N GLU A 512 20.55 -3.63 -3.95
CA GLU A 512 21.14 -3.26 -5.25
C GLU A 512 20.34 -2.17 -5.96
N ILE A 513 19.01 -2.28 -5.93
CA ILE A 513 18.13 -1.29 -6.56
C ILE A 513 18.10 0.00 -5.74
N SER A 514 18.00 -0.09 -4.41
CA SER A 514 18.12 1.06 -3.52
C SER A 514 19.42 1.85 -3.75
N ASP A 515 20.56 1.14 -3.79
CA ASP A 515 21.87 1.73 -4.01
C ASP A 515 21.96 2.39 -5.40
N TYR A 516 21.43 1.73 -6.43
CA TYR A 516 21.40 2.27 -7.79
C TYR A 516 20.60 3.57 -7.87
N MET A 517 19.39 3.59 -7.29
CA MET A 517 18.50 4.76 -7.28
C MET A 517 19.14 5.94 -6.55
N ARG A 518 19.77 5.69 -5.38
CA ARG A 518 20.50 6.71 -4.62
C ARG A 518 21.71 7.27 -5.38
N LYS A 519 22.44 6.42 -6.10
CA LYS A 519 23.57 6.88 -6.92
C LYS A 519 23.15 7.79 -8.08
N HIS A 520 21.92 7.63 -8.58
CA HIS A 520 21.37 8.38 -9.71
C HIS A 520 20.30 9.40 -9.27
N GLU A 521 20.34 9.85 -8.00
CA GLU A 521 19.28 10.66 -7.40
C GLU A 521 18.96 11.95 -8.18
N LEU A 522 19.99 12.60 -8.73
CA LEU A 522 19.84 13.83 -9.53
C LEU A 522 19.00 13.63 -10.80
N ASP A 523 18.89 12.40 -11.30
CA ASP A 523 18.13 12.10 -12.52
C ASP A 523 16.62 12.09 -12.28
N TRP A 524 16.15 11.98 -11.03
CA TRP A 524 14.74 11.73 -10.75
C TRP A 524 14.17 12.48 -9.53
N ARG A 525 15.00 12.98 -8.61
CA ARG A 525 14.50 13.70 -7.42
C ARG A 525 13.91 15.05 -7.81
N TRP A 526 12.80 15.41 -7.16
CA TRP A 526 12.07 16.66 -7.41
C TRP A 526 12.31 17.73 -6.33
N TRP A 527 12.80 17.34 -5.15
CA TRP A 527 13.26 18.30 -4.15
C TRP A 527 14.71 18.70 -4.44
N ASP A 528 15.05 19.95 -4.14
CA ASP A 528 16.39 20.52 -4.34
C ASP A 528 16.96 20.23 -5.73
N ASN A 529 16.08 20.27 -6.75
CA ASN A 529 16.42 20.02 -8.14
C ASN A 529 15.74 21.06 -9.05
N PRO A 530 16.48 22.06 -9.57
CA PRO A 530 15.88 23.10 -10.42
C PRO A 530 15.38 22.56 -11.76
N ALA A 531 15.79 21.35 -12.17
CA ALA A 531 15.37 20.72 -13.42
C ALA A 531 14.08 19.89 -13.28
N ILE A 532 13.66 19.56 -12.05
CA ILE A 532 12.49 18.74 -11.77
C ILE A 532 11.75 19.37 -10.60
N GLY A 533 10.57 19.93 -10.84
CA GLY A 533 9.82 20.56 -9.77
C GLY A 533 8.43 20.98 -10.22
N ARG A 534 7.51 21.10 -9.26
CA ARG A 534 6.15 21.51 -9.57
C ARG A 534 6.10 22.95 -10.08
N PRO A 535 5.35 23.22 -11.17
CA PRO A 535 5.10 24.58 -11.64
C PRO A 535 4.25 25.36 -10.62
N MET A 536 4.63 26.61 -10.38
CA MET A 536 3.89 27.51 -9.46
C MET A 536 2.73 28.26 -10.12
N VAL A 537 2.70 28.24 -11.45
CA VAL A 537 1.66 28.85 -12.27
C VAL A 537 1.41 27.98 -13.49
N SER A 538 0.15 27.88 -13.89
CA SER A 538 -0.31 27.36 -15.17
C SER A 538 -0.91 28.52 -15.95
N MET A 539 -0.55 28.64 -17.22
CA MET A 539 -1.14 29.59 -18.15
C MET A 539 -1.48 28.85 -19.45
N VAL A 540 -2.78 28.76 -19.74
CA VAL A 540 -3.32 27.96 -20.84
C VAL A 540 -4.23 28.84 -21.70
N ALA A 541 -4.04 28.78 -23.01
CA ALA A 541 -4.95 29.37 -23.98
C ALA A 541 -6.09 28.37 -24.23
N VAL A 542 -7.32 28.75 -23.89
CA VAL A 542 -8.52 27.90 -23.93
C VAL A 542 -9.49 28.40 -24.99
N ARG A 543 -9.83 27.53 -25.94
CA ARG A 543 -10.74 27.78 -27.06
C ARG A 543 -12.09 27.06 -26.85
N PRO A 544 -13.15 27.45 -27.58
CA PRO A 544 -14.42 26.73 -27.56
C PRO A 544 -14.28 25.24 -27.87
N ILE A 545 -13.30 24.83 -28.70
CA ILE A 545 -13.07 23.42 -29.07
C ILE A 545 -12.33 22.60 -28.00
N ASP A 546 -11.77 23.23 -26.96
CA ASP A 546 -10.98 22.52 -25.94
C ASP A 546 -11.89 21.87 -24.90
N GLU A 547 -12.59 20.80 -25.27
CA GLU A 547 -13.72 20.20 -24.52
C GLU A 547 -13.42 19.84 -23.06
N PHE A 548 -12.16 19.56 -22.73
CA PHE A 548 -11.71 19.17 -21.40
C PHE A 548 -11.27 20.35 -20.51
N GLU A 549 -11.13 21.55 -21.08
CA GLU A 549 -10.62 22.71 -20.37
C GLU A 549 -11.75 23.46 -19.64
N ALA A 550 -11.52 23.83 -18.37
CA ALA A 550 -12.36 24.79 -17.67
C ALA A 550 -12.11 26.22 -18.18
N GLY A 551 -13.12 27.09 -18.12
CA GLY A 551 -13.00 28.49 -18.53
C GLY A 551 -13.07 28.72 -20.05
N ARG A 552 -13.62 27.76 -20.80
CA ARG A 552 -13.90 27.91 -22.23
C ARG A 552 -14.83 29.09 -22.49
N PRO A 553 -14.52 29.97 -23.45
CA PRO A 553 -15.47 30.96 -23.92
C PRO A 553 -16.47 30.32 -24.90
N GLU A 554 -17.60 31.00 -25.14
CA GLU A 554 -18.54 30.61 -26.21
C GLU A 554 -17.92 30.85 -27.60
N GLU A 555 -17.21 31.97 -27.77
CA GLU A 555 -16.50 32.36 -28.97
C GLU A 555 -15.12 32.95 -28.61
N GLY A 556 -14.15 32.91 -29.53
CA GLY A 556 -12.83 33.48 -29.32
C GLY A 556 -11.88 32.61 -28.51
N LEU A 557 -11.09 33.26 -27.63
CA LEU A 557 -10.07 32.61 -26.82
C LEU A 557 -10.01 33.23 -25.42
N ASN A 558 -9.91 32.41 -24.39
CA ASN A 558 -9.55 32.85 -23.04
C ASN A 558 -8.12 32.45 -22.70
N LEU A 559 -7.39 33.33 -22.04
CA LEU A 559 -6.17 32.97 -21.32
C LEU A 559 -6.53 32.62 -19.87
N ARG A 560 -6.44 31.34 -19.51
CA ARG A 560 -6.67 30.85 -18.16
C ARG A 560 -5.35 30.78 -17.39
N ILE A 561 -5.35 31.33 -16.18
CA ILE A 561 -4.20 31.31 -15.27
C ILE A 561 -4.61 30.67 -13.95
N ARG A 562 -3.91 29.61 -13.54
CA ARG A 562 -4.03 29.01 -12.21
C ARG A 562 -2.72 29.19 -11.45
N ILE A 563 -2.80 29.45 -10.15
CA ILE A 563 -1.63 29.48 -9.26
C ILE A 563 -1.61 28.21 -8.41
N ALA A 564 -0.41 27.77 -8.02
CA ALA A 564 -0.26 26.56 -7.22
C ALA A 564 -0.82 26.76 -5.80
N HIS A 565 -1.45 25.71 -5.28
CA HIS A 565 -2.00 25.63 -3.93
C HIS A 565 -1.59 24.30 -3.29
N ARG A 566 -1.55 24.20 -1.96
CA ARG A 566 -1.80 22.93 -1.28
C ARG A 566 -3.28 22.60 -1.44
N ASN A 567 -3.58 21.33 -1.59
CA ASN A 567 -4.94 20.86 -1.81
C ASN A 567 -5.27 19.70 -0.88
N SER A 568 -6.56 19.50 -0.67
CA SER A 568 -7.07 18.29 -0.04
C SER A 568 -6.79 17.08 -0.93
N ASN A 569 -6.84 15.89 -0.31
CA ASN A 569 -6.80 14.62 -1.02
C ASN A 569 -7.91 14.44 -2.09
N HIS A 570 -8.96 15.27 -2.08
CA HIS A 570 -10.03 15.25 -3.08
C HIS A 570 -9.91 16.39 -4.11
N GLY A 571 -8.77 17.08 -4.15
CA GLY A 571 -8.51 18.18 -5.09
C GLY A 571 -9.22 19.48 -4.72
N HIS A 572 -9.57 19.69 -3.44
CA HIS A 572 -10.10 20.97 -2.98
C HIS A 572 -8.98 21.92 -2.64
N LEU A 573 -9.08 23.18 -3.08
CA LEU A 573 -8.07 24.19 -2.81
C LEU A 573 -7.98 24.48 -1.30
N GLN A 574 -6.75 24.57 -0.79
CA GLN A 574 -6.45 24.96 0.59
C GLN A 574 -5.54 26.20 0.59
N GLU A 575 -4.26 26.04 0.90
CA GLU A 575 -3.32 27.16 1.08
C GLU A 575 -2.66 27.53 -0.25
N PRO A 576 -2.60 28.81 -0.65
CA PRO A 576 -1.82 29.20 -1.82
C PRO A 576 -0.33 28.91 -1.60
N LEU A 577 0.35 28.48 -2.65
CA LEU A 577 1.81 28.32 -2.72
C LEU A 577 2.48 29.44 -3.54
N ALA A 578 1.69 30.17 -4.31
CA ALA A 578 2.12 31.30 -5.10
C ALA A 578 1.08 32.43 -5.05
N GLU A 579 1.53 33.65 -5.33
CA GLU A 579 0.70 34.84 -5.43
C GLU A 579 0.80 35.41 -6.85
N PHE A 580 -0.33 35.77 -7.46
CA PHE A 580 -0.34 36.42 -8.77
C PHE A 580 0.19 37.86 -8.65
N ILE A 581 1.10 38.24 -9.54
CA ILE A 581 1.66 39.61 -9.59
C ILE A 581 1.08 40.39 -10.76
N SER A 582 1.19 39.85 -11.98
CA SER A 582 0.80 40.56 -13.20
C SER A 582 0.63 39.61 -14.37
N LEU A 583 -0.23 39.99 -15.30
CA LEU A 583 -0.29 39.42 -16.66
C LEU A 583 0.06 40.54 -17.65
N THR A 584 0.95 40.26 -18.59
CA THR A 584 1.18 41.14 -19.75
C THR A 584 0.84 40.41 -21.04
N VAL A 585 0.20 41.11 -21.97
CA VAL A 585 -0.12 40.63 -23.33
C VAL A 585 0.47 41.63 -24.33
N ASN A 586 1.36 41.17 -25.20
CA ASN A 586 2.18 42.01 -26.09
C ASN A 586 2.88 43.16 -25.35
N GLY A 587 3.41 42.87 -24.16
CA GLY A 587 4.11 43.82 -23.31
C GLY A 587 3.20 44.84 -22.59
N LYS A 588 1.88 44.78 -22.77
CA LYS A 588 0.93 45.61 -22.02
C LYS A 588 0.36 44.84 -20.84
N THR A 589 0.44 45.42 -19.64
CA THR A 589 -0.21 44.86 -18.46
C THR A 589 -1.72 44.86 -18.63
N VAL A 590 -2.35 43.74 -18.30
CA VAL A 590 -3.80 43.54 -18.35
C VAL A 590 -4.27 42.89 -17.05
N GLU A 591 -5.53 43.13 -16.69
CA GLU A 591 -6.14 42.61 -15.48
C GLU A 591 -7.10 41.47 -15.82
N PRO A 592 -6.75 40.21 -15.51
CA PRO A 592 -7.64 39.08 -15.71
C PRO A 592 -8.69 38.98 -14.59
N GLU A 593 -9.89 38.51 -14.89
CA GLU A 593 -10.96 38.31 -13.92
C GLU A 593 -10.71 37.06 -13.08
N LEU A 594 -10.81 37.16 -11.76
CA LEU A 594 -10.72 36.00 -10.86
C LEU A 594 -12.08 35.27 -10.80
N VAL A 595 -12.09 34.01 -11.22
CA VAL A 595 -13.24 33.12 -11.17
C VAL A 595 -12.97 31.99 -10.19
N SER A 596 -13.93 31.74 -9.29
CA SER A 596 -13.87 30.64 -8.31
C SER A 596 -15.08 29.73 -8.49
N THR A 597 -14.85 28.42 -8.47
CA THR A 597 -15.89 27.40 -8.65
C THR A 597 -16.07 26.61 -7.36
N PRO A 598 -17.22 26.74 -6.68
CA PRO A 598 -17.51 25.98 -5.46
C PRO A 598 -17.78 24.49 -5.76
N ASP A 599 -17.52 23.61 -4.79
CA ASP A 599 -17.99 22.21 -4.86
C ASP A 599 -19.53 22.20 -4.83
N PRO A 600 -20.21 21.51 -5.76
CA PRO A 600 -21.67 21.43 -5.77
C PRO A 600 -22.27 20.76 -4.51
N ARG A 601 -21.47 20.01 -3.76
CA ARG A 601 -21.89 19.32 -2.52
C ARG A 601 -21.59 20.13 -1.26
N ASP A 602 -20.66 21.08 -1.33
CA ASP A 602 -20.32 21.98 -0.22
C ASP A 602 -19.75 23.30 -0.76
N ALA A 603 -20.58 24.34 -0.77
CA ALA A 603 -20.23 25.65 -1.31
C ALA A 603 -19.08 26.36 -0.56
N LYS A 604 -18.67 25.86 0.60
CA LYS A 604 -17.50 26.38 1.34
C LYS A 604 -16.17 25.89 0.76
N LEU A 605 -16.20 24.81 -0.02
CA LEU A 605 -15.01 24.23 -0.65
C LEU A 605 -14.94 24.71 -2.11
N LEU A 606 -13.73 24.93 -2.60
CA LEU A 606 -13.49 25.26 -4.01
C LEU A 606 -12.92 24.04 -4.74
N VAL A 607 -13.49 23.74 -5.91
CA VAL A 607 -12.98 22.71 -6.84
C VAL A 607 -12.15 23.32 -7.96
N ASP A 608 -12.25 24.62 -8.18
CA ASP A 608 -11.41 25.36 -9.10
C ASP A 608 -11.28 26.84 -8.70
N GLN A 609 -10.15 27.44 -9.03
CA GLN A 609 -9.96 28.89 -8.98
C GLN A 609 -8.95 29.30 -10.05
N CYS A 610 -9.38 30.15 -10.97
CA CYS A 610 -8.54 30.62 -12.06
C CYS A 610 -8.76 32.10 -12.35
N ARG A 611 -7.82 32.71 -13.05
CA ARG A 611 -7.97 34.04 -13.64
C ARG A 611 -8.18 33.90 -15.14
N LEU A 612 -9.19 34.56 -15.69
CA LEU A 612 -9.54 34.51 -17.11
C LEU A 612 -9.33 35.88 -17.75
N PHE A 613 -8.66 35.90 -18.90
CA PHE A 613 -8.54 37.08 -19.72
C PHE A 613 -9.01 36.76 -21.15
N PRO A 614 -10.10 37.38 -21.63
CA PRO A 614 -10.52 37.19 -23.01
C PRO A 614 -9.51 37.85 -23.96
N LEU A 615 -9.14 37.12 -25.00
CA LEU A 615 -8.32 37.59 -26.11
C LEU A 615 -9.19 37.70 -27.35
N ALA A 616 -9.01 38.78 -28.10
CA ALA A 616 -9.67 38.93 -29.39
C ALA A 616 -9.13 37.90 -30.38
N ASP A 617 -10.02 37.20 -31.09
CA ASP A 617 -9.66 36.33 -32.21
C ASP A 617 -9.02 37.18 -33.33
N GLY A 618 -7.93 36.69 -33.90
CA GLY A 618 -7.24 37.40 -34.98
C GLY A 618 -6.05 36.62 -35.51
N ALA A 619 -5.72 36.75 -36.80
CA ALA A 619 -4.74 35.91 -37.50
C ALA A 619 -3.24 36.11 -37.11
N GLY A 620 -2.95 36.55 -35.88
CA GLY A 620 -1.62 36.85 -35.38
C GLY A 620 -1.10 35.86 -34.33
N THR A 621 0.12 36.13 -33.85
CA THR A 621 0.68 35.49 -32.66
C THR A 621 0.88 36.56 -31.59
N LEU A 622 0.26 36.37 -30.43
CA LEU A 622 0.42 37.23 -29.27
C LEU A 622 1.43 36.59 -28.30
N THR A 623 2.16 37.41 -27.56
CA THR A 623 2.99 36.92 -26.44
C THR A 623 2.32 37.30 -25.13
N ALA A 624 2.01 36.32 -24.30
CA ALA A 624 1.54 36.54 -22.94
C ALA A 624 2.60 36.15 -21.93
N GLU A 625 2.82 36.96 -20.90
CA GLU A 625 3.73 36.68 -19.78
C GLU A 625 2.98 36.86 -18.45
N VAL A 626 2.94 35.81 -17.64
CA VAL A 626 2.44 35.86 -16.26
C VAL A 626 3.59 35.84 -15.28
N LYS A 627 3.50 36.71 -14.25
CA LYS A 627 4.43 36.72 -13.12
C LYS A 627 3.70 36.33 -11.85
N VAL A 628 4.32 35.43 -11.09
CA VAL A 628 3.85 35.00 -9.77
C VAL A 628 4.98 35.02 -8.76
N LYS A 629 4.68 35.28 -7.49
CA LYS A 629 5.62 35.17 -6.37
C LYS A 629 5.42 33.83 -5.69
N GLN A 630 6.44 32.98 -5.65
CA GLN A 630 6.42 31.77 -4.82
C GLN A 630 6.47 32.18 -3.34
N LEU A 631 5.48 31.78 -2.55
CA LEU A 631 5.31 32.28 -1.19
C LEU A 631 6.39 31.79 -0.22
N LEU A 632 6.84 30.54 -0.37
CA LEU A 632 7.86 29.96 0.51
C LEU A 632 9.24 30.63 0.37
N THR A 633 9.62 30.99 -0.85
CA THR A 633 10.98 31.47 -1.16
C THR A 633 11.02 32.98 -1.45
N GLY A 634 9.86 33.60 -1.68
CA GLY A 634 9.75 34.97 -2.18
C GLY A 634 10.18 35.15 -3.65
N ARG A 635 10.61 34.07 -4.33
CA ARG A 635 11.10 34.12 -5.71
C ARG A 635 9.97 34.50 -6.67
N VAL A 636 10.23 35.46 -7.55
CA VAL A 636 9.35 35.78 -8.67
C VAL A 636 9.63 34.81 -9.82
N ILE A 637 8.58 34.15 -10.28
CA ILE A 637 8.58 33.21 -11.40
C ILE A 637 7.82 33.87 -12.54
N SER A 638 8.39 33.82 -13.74
CA SER A 638 7.73 34.27 -14.97
C SER A 638 7.50 33.09 -15.90
N GLN A 639 6.31 33.01 -16.48
CA GLN A 639 5.98 32.08 -17.56
C GLN A 639 5.50 32.90 -18.76
N ALA A 640 6.16 32.73 -19.90
CA ALA A 640 5.74 33.33 -21.16
C ALA A 640 5.27 32.25 -22.14
N VAL A 641 4.19 32.53 -22.88
CA VAL A 641 3.67 31.65 -23.93
C VAL A 641 3.35 32.46 -25.18
N ALA A 642 3.69 31.90 -26.33
CA ALA A 642 3.26 32.43 -27.63
C ALA A 642 1.91 31.79 -27.96
N ILE A 643 0.92 32.63 -28.22
CA ILE A 643 -0.47 32.23 -28.45
C ILE A 643 -0.81 32.60 -29.88
N LYS A 644 -1.11 31.60 -30.70
CA LYS A 644 -1.75 31.85 -31.99
C LYS A 644 -3.21 32.19 -31.72
N THR A 645 -3.66 33.36 -32.15
CA THR A 645 -5.08 33.80 -32.05
C THR A 645 -5.83 33.56 -33.34
#